data_AF-A0A917JLX2-F1
#
_entry.id   AF-A0A917JLX2-F1
#
_cell.length_a   1.000
_cell.length_b   1.000
_cell.length_c   1.000
_cell.angle_alpha   90.00
_cell.angle_beta   90.00
_cell.angle_gamma   90.00
#
_symmetry.space_group_name_H-M   'P 1'
#
loop_
_entity.id
_entity.type
_entity.pdbx_description
1 polymer ?
#
loop_
_entity_poly.entity_id
_entity_poly.type
_entity_poly.pdbx_seq_one_letter_code
_entity_poly.pdbx_strand_id
1 'polypeptide(L)'
;MFTTIKPLTQLFLSCFVFMAGSGLVNLLIPLRLSGESIGTDKIGMVIAIYSVGYLLGASYSKKILSRVGHIRTFSLCGSLMSFAILICAINMDLWVWALMRLMMGFAVAIVIATFDGWLSQVATQENRGRLLAFNQIIVFGAICISQFFIVFAPPSAPTLFILSGILFSISIVPLVVSRIHSPVVKDFESLPLRQTFSISPLGAVSCLFCGLLNASLMNLLPLYAGAYGVADMELSILMASAVAGIIMMQLPVGYLSDRFDRRRLIFAIVLLLIVLSVAFPLAFQNGLHLVAYLLISMMSGLILCLYPLSISETFDKVQQSQMLAAMSSLLSFYALGSIVGPYVASLMMQHMGPQGLFVNLGVLELLLFVFVVYRTQARASLPLEQQEAFVMNTPSSESPHLDPRTIYQEPEVEVSPGAEAVAQLATENPSAAIALAQVLVKDDESQAKELAAALSDDGHIEITQVYESIVKETPQQDAELASKLIAEHPEQMEPLVEYIMQDNPENRNSILLSIADGLPNFGSAAIQTAVDNIGEEQTDELVELTEEYFSQVSEQVTQMRPADLDAENPEQAIAEVFQHVVDSDSQQVKDIAHSASEAMPDASSMVTEAYVQSLVHQEDETSARQDEVNAELTDYLEHVIQNQPELATEVAATIVDNAPEHAEDIEEVLQASKVE
;
A
#
# COMPACT_ATOMS: atom_id res chain seq x y z
N MET A 1 -7.89 -22.92 -5.73
CA MET A 1 -8.18 -22.69 -4.29
C MET A 1 -7.92 -23.94 -3.44
N PHE A 2 -8.62 -25.06 -3.62
CA PHE A 2 -8.34 -26.29 -2.86
C PHE A 2 -6.91 -26.84 -3.04
N THR A 3 -6.35 -26.74 -4.25
CA THR A 3 -4.95 -27.11 -4.55
C THR A 3 -3.93 -26.20 -3.84
N THR A 4 -4.24 -24.90 -3.69
CA THR A 4 -3.40 -23.91 -3.00
C THR A 4 -3.49 -24.01 -1.47
N ILE A 5 -4.67 -24.33 -0.92
CA ILE A 5 -4.90 -24.38 0.53
C ILE A 5 -4.40 -25.69 1.16
N LYS A 6 -4.49 -26.81 0.43
CA LYS A 6 -4.09 -28.14 0.92
C LYS A 6 -2.68 -28.20 1.53
N PRO A 7 -1.62 -27.64 0.92
CA PRO A 7 -0.29 -27.60 1.54
C PRO A 7 -0.21 -26.71 2.79
N LEU A 8 -1.09 -25.71 2.92
CA LEU A 8 -1.13 -24.77 4.04
C LEU A 8 -2.02 -25.23 5.21
N THR A 9 -2.66 -26.41 5.11
CA THR A 9 -3.62 -26.89 6.13
C THR A 9 -3.01 -26.98 7.54
N GLN A 10 -1.74 -27.40 7.64
CA GLN A 10 -1.02 -27.48 8.92
C GLN A 10 -0.75 -26.10 9.54
N LEU A 11 -0.41 -25.13 8.68
CA LEU A 11 -0.21 -23.74 9.06
C LEU A 11 -1.53 -23.18 9.61
N PHE A 12 -2.61 -23.28 8.83
CA PHE A 12 -3.94 -22.81 9.24
C PHE A 12 -4.47 -23.49 10.51
N LEU A 13 -4.24 -24.79 10.69
CA LEU A 13 -4.62 -25.49 11.92
C LEU A 13 -3.87 -24.95 13.14
N SER A 14 -2.57 -24.68 12.98
CA SER A 14 -1.74 -24.08 14.05
C SER A 14 -2.24 -22.68 14.40
N CYS A 15 -2.57 -21.87 13.39
CA CYS A 15 -3.18 -20.54 13.58
C CYS A 15 -4.47 -20.64 14.38
N PHE A 16 -5.36 -21.52 13.92
CA PHE A 16 -6.69 -21.68 14.49
C PHE A 16 -6.61 -22.05 15.98
N VAL A 17 -5.79 -23.03 16.34
CA VAL A 17 -5.63 -23.45 17.73
C VAL A 17 -4.99 -22.34 18.59
N PHE A 18 -3.98 -21.64 18.05
CA PHE A 18 -3.33 -20.52 18.76
C PHE A 18 -4.31 -19.35 18.99
N MET A 19 -5.07 -18.96 17.97
CA MET A 19 -6.03 -17.87 18.04
C MET A 19 -7.25 -18.23 18.90
N ALA A 20 -7.63 -19.51 18.96
CA ALA A 20 -8.63 -19.98 19.92
C ALA A 20 -8.13 -19.85 21.38
N GLY A 21 -6.86 -20.20 21.65
CA GLY A 21 -6.24 -19.94 22.95
C GLY A 21 -6.24 -18.46 23.31
N SER A 22 -5.85 -17.60 22.36
CA SER A 22 -5.82 -16.14 22.51
C SER A 22 -7.21 -15.55 22.78
N GLY A 23 -8.23 -15.97 22.03
CA GLY A 23 -9.61 -15.52 22.21
C GLY A 23 -10.17 -15.87 23.59
N LEU A 24 -9.88 -17.08 24.11
CA LEU A 24 -10.24 -17.46 25.47
C LEU A 24 -9.53 -16.58 26.52
N VAL A 25 -8.23 -16.33 26.36
CA VAL A 25 -7.45 -15.48 27.29
C VAL A 25 -8.02 -14.05 27.36
N ASN A 26 -8.39 -13.49 26.21
CA ASN A 26 -8.93 -12.13 26.14
C ASN A 26 -10.27 -11.99 26.87
N LEU A 27 -11.11 -13.03 26.88
CA LEU A 27 -12.34 -13.06 27.66
C LEU A 27 -12.10 -13.37 29.15
N LEU A 28 -11.19 -14.31 29.45
CA LEU A 28 -10.96 -14.84 30.79
C LEU A 28 -10.33 -13.82 31.74
N ILE A 29 -9.31 -13.08 31.29
CA ILE A 29 -8.53 -12.16 32.15
C ILE A 29 -9.41 -11.05 32.76
N PRO A 30 -10.21 -10.30 31.98
CA PRO A 30 -11.07 -9.26 32.53
C PRO A 30 -12.08 -9.81 33.55
N LEU A 31 -12.68 -10.98 33.27
CA LEU A 31 -13.64 -11.63 34.17
C LEU A 31 -12.99 -12.06 35.49
N ARG A 32 -11.79 -12.64 35.43
CA ARG A 32 -11.08 -13.08 36.64
C ARG A 32 -10.68 -11.90 37.52
N LEU A 33 -10.16 -10.82 36.93
CA LEU A 33 -9.77 -9.62 37.66
C LEU A 33 -10.96 -8.87 38.28
N SER A 34 -12.14 -8.92 37.64
CA SER A 34 -13.38 -8.33 38.18
C SER A 34 -13.92 -9.09 39.40
N GLY A 35 -13.65 -10.39 39.48
CA GLY A 35 -14.06 -11.22 40.62
C GLY A 35 -13.21 -11.03 41.88
N GLU A 36 -12.04 -10.40 41.76
CA GLU A 36 -11.24 -9.94 42.89
C GLU A 36 -11.54 -8.45 43.09
N SER A 37 -11.62 -7.94 44.32
CA SER A 37 -12.06 -6.57 44.63
C SER A 37 -11.08 -5.46 44.18
N ILE A 38 -10.66 -5.52 42.92
CA ILE A 38 -9.72 -4.67 42.21
C ILE A 38 -10.54 -3.58 41.51
N GLY A 39 -10.06 -2.33 41.59
CA GLY A 39 -10.70 -1.21 40.91
C GLY A 39 -10.71 -1.39 39.39
N THR A 40 -11.80 -0.99 38.74
CA THR A 40 -11.98 -1.08 37.28
C THR A 40 -10.88 -0.34 36.52
N ASP A 41 -10.34 0.75 37.08
CA ASP A 41 -9.18 1.48 36.56
C ASP A 41 -7.95 0.59 36.39
N LYS A 42 -7.62 -0.21 37.40
CA LYS A 42 -6.49 -1.14 37.39
C LYS A 42 -6.70 -2.28 36.40
N ILE A 43 -7.94 -2.77 36.29
CA ILE A 43 -8.30 -3.78 35.30
C ILE A 43 -8.06 -3.24 33.88
N GLY A 44 -8.56 -2.03 33.59
CA GLY A 44 -8.32 -1.37 32.31
C GLY A 44 -6.84 -1.14 32.01
N MET A 45 -6.04 -0.78 33.01
CA MET A 45 -4.58 -0.64 32.86
C MET A 45 -3.92 -1.96 32.45
N VAL A 46 -4.21 -3.08 33.13
CA VAL A 46 -3.65 -4.39 32.78
C VAL A 46 -4.07 -4.82 31.37
N ILE A 47 -5.31 -4.56 31.00
CA ILE A 47 -5.81 -4.89 29.66
C ILE A 47 -5.12 -4.02 28.59
N ALA A 48 -4.95 -2.72 28.83
CA ALA A 48 -4.26 -1.80 27.91
C ALA A 48 -2.80 -2.21 27.63
N ILE A 49 -2.11 -2.79 28.62
CA ILE A 49 -0.71 -3.22 28.49
C ILE A 49 -0.54 -4.34 27.45
N TYR A 50 -1.60 -5.11 27.17
CA TYR A 50 -1.60 -6.05 26.03
C TYR A 50 -1.31 -5.34 24.71
N SER A 51 -1.96 -4.20 24.45
CA SER A 51 -1.77 -3.42 23.22
C SER A 51 -0.38 -2.79 23.13
N VAL A 52 0.24 -2.45 24.26
CA VAL A 52 1.64 -2.02 24.31
C VAL A 52 2.56 -3.16 23.88
N GLY A 53 2.34 -4.36 24.44
CA GLY A 53 3.06 -5.56 24.03
C GLY A 53 2.89 -5.88 22.55
N TYR A 54 1.66 -5.78 22.04
CA TYR A 54 1.33 -5.99 20.64
C TYR A 54 2.10 -5.03 19.73
N LEU A 55 2.07 -3.72 20.01
CA LEU A 55 2.83 -2.72 19.24
C LEU A 55 4.33 -2.99 19.22
N LEU A 56 4.91 -3.38 20.37
CA LEU A 56 6.33 -3.76 20.43
C LEU A 56 6.59 -5.03 19.61
N GLY A 57 5.75 -6.05 19.73
CA GLY A 57 5.88 -7.30 18.97
C GLY A 57 5.83 -7.06 17.48
N ALA A 58 4.87 -6.25 17.05
CA ALA A 58 4.68 -5.86 15.66
C ALA A 58 5.91 -5.11 15.11
N SER A 59 6.49 -4.20 15.91
CA SER A 59 7.73 -3.47 15.57
C SER A 59 8.97 -4.36 15.50
N TYR A 60 9.08 -5.38 16.35
CA TYR A 60 10.25 -6.29 16.39
C TYR A 60 10.07 -7.57 15.57
N SER A 61 8.88 -7.81 15.03
CA SER A 61 8.48 -9.04 14.34
C SER A 61 9.46 -9.40 13.22
N LYS A 62 9.74 -8.46 12.30
CA LYS A 62 10.71 -8.65 11.21
C LYS A 62 12.09 -9.06 11.71
N LYS A 63 12.66 -8.34 12.68
CA LYS A 63 14.01 -8.61 13.19
C LYS A 63 14.12 -10.00 13.82
N ILE A 64 13.07 -10.45 14.49
CA ILE A 64 13.03 -11.79 15.09
C ILE A 64 12.89 -12.83 13.99
N LEU A 65 12.00 -12.59 13.02
CA LEU A 65 11.71 -13.51 11.95
C LEU A 65 12.92 -13.76 11.05
N SER A 66 13.65 -12.71 10.67
CA SER A 66 14.84 -12.82 9.82
C SER A 66 16.01 -13.53 10.52
N ARG A 67 16.14 -13.38 11.85
CA ARG A 67 17.24 -14.00 12.61
C ARG A 67 16.97 -15.43 13.04
N VAL A 68 15.73 -15.75 13.37
CA VAL A 68 15.35 -17.01 14.03
C VAL A 68 14.64 -17.96 13.07
N GLY A 69 14.01 -17.44 12.03
CA GLY A 69 13.18 -18.18 11.08
C GLY A 69 11.75 -18.38 11.56
N HIS A 70 10.81 -18.56 10.62
CA HIS A 70 9.36 -18.55 10.87
C HIS A 70 8.89 -19.63 11.85
N ILE A 71 9.29 -20.90 11.63
CA ILE A 71 8.84 -22.05 12.45
C ILE A 71 9.32 -21.92 13.91
N ARG A 72 10.59 -21.53 14.10
CA ARG A 72 11.18 -21.36 15.44
C ARG A 72 10.57 -20.16 16.16
N THR A 73 10.30 -19.07 15.43
CA THR A 73 9.62 -17.88 15.96
C THR A 73 8.22 -18.20 16.44
N PHE A 74 7.43 -18.97 15.68
CA PHE A 74 6.11 -19.40 16.12
C PHE A 74 6.18 -20.32 17.36
N SER A 75 7.13 -21.26 17.40
CA SER A 75 7.33 -22.16 18.54
C SER A 75 7.72 -21.39 19.82
N LEU A 76 8.55 -20.36 19.68
CA LEU A 76 8.91 -19.42 20.75
C LEU A 76 7.66 -18.71 21.28
N CYS A 77 6.83 -18.15 20.38
CA CYS A 77 5.63 -17.41 20.76
C CYS A 77 4.57 -18.31 21.43
N GLY A 78 4.35 -19.53 20.91
CA GLY A 78 3.46 -20.51 21.54
C GLY A 78 3.92 -20.89 22.94
N SER A 79 5.23 -21.12 23.12
CA SER A 79 5.81 -21.40 24.44
C SER A 79 5.69 -20.21 25.38
N LEU A 80 5.90 -18.99 24.88
CA LEU A 80 5.81 -17.75 25.65
C LEU A 80 4.37 -17.49 26.12
N MET A 81 3.38 -17.69 25.25
CA MET A 81 1.96 -17.57 25.60
C MET A 81 1.54 -18.59 26.65
N SER A 82 1.94 -19.86 26.49
CA SER A 82 1.67 -20.93 27.44
C SER A 82 2.29 -20.63 28.81
N PHE A 83 3.56 -20.22 28.84
CA PHE A 83 4.22 -19.76 30.05
C PHE A 83 3.47 -18.59 30.71
N ALA A 84 3.15 -17.55 29.96
CA ALA A 84 2.54 -16.34 30.49
C ALA A 84 1.17 -16.61 31.13
N ILE A 85 0.31 -17.40 30.47
CA ILE A 85 -1.03 -17.68 31.01
C ILE A 85 -1.01 -18.60 32.22
N LEU A 86 -0.06 -19.56 32.27
CA LEU A 86 0.10 -20.45 33.42
C LEU A 86 0.67 -19.70 34.63
N ILE A 87 1.53 -18.70 34.44
CA ILE A 87 1.97 -17.83 35.53
C ILE A 87 0.78 -17.03 36.11
N CYS A 88 -0.10 -16.49 35.26
CA CYS A 88 -1.34 -15.84 35.73
C CYS A 88 -2.26 -16.79 36.51
N ALA A 89 -2.20 -18.10 36.23
CA ALA A 89 -2.98 -19.10 36.97
C ALA A 89 -2.51 -19.29 38.42
N ILE A 90 -1.22 -19.04 38.69
CA ILE A 90 -0.56 -19.35 39.97
C ILE A 90 -0.44 -18.09 40.84
N ASN A 91 -0.26 -16.92 40.25
CA ASN A 91 -0.03 -15.66 40.96
C ASN A 91 -1.14 -14.65 40.69
N MET A 92 -1.59 -13.90 41.70
CA MET A 92 -2.59 -12.82 41.59
C MET A 92 -2.00 -11.42 41.73
N ASP A 93 -0.68 -11.29 41.68
CA ASP A 93 -0.04 -9.98 41.68
C ASP A 93 -0.34 -9.22 40.37
N LEU A 94 -0.88 -8.00 40.52
CA LEU A 94 -1.31 -7.16 39.40
C LEU A 94 -0.16 -6.81 38.44
N TRP A 95 1.05 -6.60 38.95
CA TRP A 95 2.21 -6.28 38.12
C TRP A 95 2.70 -7.50 37.35
N VAL A 96 2.60 -8.69 37.94
CA VAL A 96 2.86 -9.94 37.23
C VAL A 96 1.87 -10.10 36.08
N TRP A 97 0.58 -9.85 36.31
CA TRP A 97 -0.44 -9.91 35.26
C TRP A 97 -0.21 -8.89 34.15
N ALA A 98 0.18 -7.66 34.50
CA ALA A 98 0.57 -6.63 33.55
C ALA A 98 1.76 -7.08 32.69
N LEU A 99 2.82 -7.60 33.29
CA LEU A 99 3.99 -8.10 32.57
C LEU A 99 3.64 -9.29 31.66
N MET A 100 2.85 -10.25 32.16
CA MET A 100 2.39 -11.38 31.36
C MET A 100 1.50 -10.92 30.20
N ARG A 101 0.64 -9.91 30.40
CA ARG A 101 -0.16 -9.31 29.32
C ARG A 101 0.71 -8.65 28.26
N LEU A 102 1.78 -7.96 28.65
CA LEU A 102 2.75 -7.41 27.71
C LEU A 102 3.39 -8.52 26.86
N MET A 103 3.84 -9.61 27.50
CA MET A 103 4.42 -10.77 26.80
C MET A 103 3.42 -11.44 25.85
N MET A 104 2.15 -11.54 26.26
CA MET A 104 1.09 -12.10 25.42
C MET A 104 0.82 -11.25 24.19
N GLY A 105 0.72 -9.92 24.35
CA GLY A 105 0.55 -9.01 23.23
C GLY A 105 1.70 -9.13 22.24
N PHE A 106 2.93 -9.12 22.76
CA PHE A 106 4.16 -9.28 21.97
C PHE A 106 4.18 -10.58 21.16
N ALA A 107 3.82 -11.70 21.78
CA ALA A 107 3.78 -13.00 21.12
C ALA A 107 2.68 -13.08 20.05
N VAL A 108 1.49 -12.54 20.31
CA VAL A 108 0.37 -12.57 19.35
C VAL A 108 0.70 -11.76 18.10
N ALA A 109 1.27 -10.56 18.24
CA ALA A 109 1.70 -9.74 17.11
C ALA A 109 2.68 -10.49 16.20
N ILE A 110 3.76 -11.04 16.78
CA ILE A 110 4.76 -11.80 16.03
C ILE A 110 4.15 -13.02 15.31
N VAL A 111 3.20 -13.72 15.95
CA VAL A 111 2.51 -14.85 15.32
C VAL A 111 1.72 -14.38 14.11
N ILE A 112 0.92 -13.33 14.25
CA ILE A 112 0.15 -12.75 13.14
C ILE A 112 1.08 -12.36 11.99
N ALA A 113 2.16 -11.60 12.27
CA ALA A 113 3.15 -11.22 11.25
C ALA A 113 3.81 -12.43 10.58
N THR A 114 4.07 -13.50 11.34
CA THR A 114 4.62 -14.75 10.79
C THR A 114 3.67 -15.41 9.81
N PHE A 115 2.36 -15.41 10.12
CA PHE A 115 1.32 -15.98 9.26
C PHE A 115 1.10 -15.16 8.00
N ASP A 116 0.91 -13.85 8.14
CA ASP A 116 0.66 -12.98 7.01
C ASP A 116 1.86 -12.92 6.07
N GLY A 117 3.09 -12.92 6.61
CA GLY A 117 4.30 -13.06 5.82
C GLY A 117 4.27 -14.32 4.95
N TRP A 118 4.07 -15.49 5.57
CA TRP A 118 3.99 -16.76 4.83
C TRP A 118 2.90 -16.78 3.76
N LEU A 119 1.70 -16.30 4.09
CA LEU A 119 0.58 -16.28 3.15
C LEU A 119 0.85 -15.32 1.99
N SER A 120 1.45 -14.16 2.27
CA SER A 120 1.76 -13.18 1.24
C SER A 120 2.80 -13.66 0.25
N GLN A 121 3.73 -14.54 0.64
CA GLN A 121 4.75 -15.09 -0.28
C GLN A 121 4.25 -16.32 -1.04
N VAL A 122 3.30 -17.09 -0.50
CA VAL A 122 2.67 -18.21 -1.21
C VAL A 122 1.56 -17.72 -2.16
N ALA A 123 1.04 -16.51 -1.93
CA ALA A 123 0.03 -15.89 -2.77
C ALA A 123 0.59 -15.46 -4.13
N THR A 124 -0.15 -15.78 -5.20
CA THR A 124 0.02 -15.16 -6.52
C THR A 124 -0.84 -13.89 -6.61
N GLN A 125 -0.55 -12.99 -7.56
CA GLN A 125 -1.36 -11.77 -7.75
C GLN A 125 -2.86 -12.07 -7.87
N GLU A 126 -3.24 -13.12 -8.60
CA GLU A 126 -4.64 -13.52 -8.79
C GLU A 126 -5.33 -14.08 -7.52
N ASN A 127 -4.58 -14.68 -6.60
CA ASN A 127 -5.18 -15.40 -5.45
C ASN A 127 -4.93 -14.73 -4.09
N ARG A 128 -4.10 -13.68 -4.04
CA ARG A 128 -3.67 -12.97 -2.82
C ARG A 128 -4.84 -12.51 -1.96
N GLY A 129 -5.77 -11.76 -2.53
CA GLY A 129 -6.93 -11.25 -1.79
C GLY A 129 -7.80 -12.35 -1.20
N ARG A 130 -8.00 -13.46 -1.93
CA ARG A 130 -8.78 -14.61 -1.46
C ARG A 130 -8.08 -15.36 -0.33
N LEU A 131 -6.76 -15.52 -0.42
CA LEU A 131 -5.97 -16.23 0.60
C LEU A 131 -5.93 -15.43 1.91
N LEU A 132 -5.73 -14.11 1.84
CA LEU A 132 -5.75 -13.22 3.00
C LEU A 132 -7.14 -13.16 3.64
N ALA A 133 -8.22 -13.06 2.85
CA ALA A 133 -9.58 -13.11 3.38
C ALA A 133 -9.89 -14.44 4.08
N PHE A 134 -9.41 -15.57 3.54
CA PHE A 134 -9.56 -16.88 4.17
C PHE A 134 -8.80 -16.98 5.51
N ASN A 135 -7.62 -16.37 5.61
CA ASN A 135 -6.89 -16.26 6.88
C ASN A 135 -7.71 -15.51 7.93
N GLN A 136 -8.32 -14.38 7.56
CA GLN A 136 -9.15 -13.59 8.47
C GLN A 136 -10.36 -14.39 8.98
N ILE A 137 -11.00 -15.19 8.13
CA ILE A 137 -12.09 -16.09 8.54
C ILE A 137 -11.60 -17.12 9.56
N ILE A 138 -10.39 -17.67 9.39
CA ILE A 138 -9.80 -18.64 10.32
C ILE A 138 -9.48 -17.98 11.66
N VAL A 139 -8.83 -16.82 11.64
CA VAL A 139 -8.44 -16.07 12.83
C VAL A 139 -9.66 -15.68 13.66
N PHE A 140 -10.63 -14.99 13.07
CA PHE A 140 -11.81 -14.55 13.81
C PHE A 140 -12.78 -15.70 14.08
N GLY A 141 -12.83 -16.73 13.23
CA GLY A 141 -13.57 -17.95 13.49
C GLY A 141 -13.06 -18.68 14.73
N ALA A 142 -11.73 -18.79 14.90
CA ALA A 142 -11.11 -19.34 16.09
C ALA A 142 -11.43 -18.52 17.35
N ILE A 143 -11.29 -17.19 17.28
CA ILE A 143 -11.62 -16.30 18.39
C ILE A 143 -13.11 -16.42 18.74
N CYS A 144 -14.01 -16.48 17.76
CA CYS A 144 -15.45 -16.63 17.97
C CYS A 144 -15.79 -17.94 18.67
N ILE A 145 -15.25 -19.07 18.20
CA ILE A 145 -15.47 -20.40 18.79
C ILE A 145 -14.93 -20.44 20.23
N SER A 146 -13.79 -19.80 20.50
CA SER A 146 -13.17 -19.80 21.83
C SER A 146 -14.01 -19.10 22.91
N GLN A 147 -14.93 -18.21 22.53
CA GLN A 147 -15.81 -17.53 23.50
C GLN A 147 -16.67 -18.53 24.28
N PHE A 148 -16.99 -19.69 23.69
CA PHE A 148 -17.76 -20.76 24.34
C PHE A 148 -16.94 -21.61 25.31
N PHE A 149 -15.61 -21.51 25.31
CA PHE A 149 -14.78 -22.30 26.24
C PHE A 149 -14.93 -21.84 27.68
N ILE A 150 -15.43 -20.63 27.92
CA ILE A 150 -15.73 -20.12 29.27
C ILE A 150 -16.77 -20.98 30.01
N VAL A 151 -17.62 -21.73 29.28
CA VAL A 151 -18.66 -22.60 29.86
C VAL A 151 -18.06 -23.87 30.49
N PHE A 152 -16.83 -24.24 30.16
CA PHE A 152 -16.22 -25.48 30.64
C PHE A 152 -15.82 -25.46 32.11
N ALA A 153 -15.54 -24.28 32.68
CA ALA A 153 -15.22 -24.14 34.09
C ALA A 153 -15.46 -22.69 34.55
N PRO A 154 -15.72 -22.45 35.85
CA PRO A 154 -15.85 -21.09 36.37
C PRO A 154 -14.57 -20.27 36.12
N PRO A 155 -14.67 -18.96 35.78
CA PRO A 155 -13.51 -18.08 35.57
C PRO A 155 -12.60 -17.96 36.80
N SER A 156 -13.13 -18.24 37.99
CA SER A 156 -12.38 -18.24 39.25
C SER A 156 -11.45 -19.45 39.41
N ALA A 157 -11.64 -20.52 38.62
CA ALA A 157 -10.82 -21.71 38.69
C ALA A 157 -9.60 -21.60 37.76
N PRO A 158 -8.46 -22.22 38.12
CA PRO A 158 -7.28 -22.23 37.25
C PRO A 158 -7.47 -23.06 35.97
N THR A 159 -8.54 -23.88 35.88
CA THR A 159 -8.80 -24.81 34.78
C THR A 159 -8.79 -24.14 33.41
N LEU A 160 -9.40 -22.95 33.27
CA LEU A 160 -9.43 -22.24 31.98
C LEU A 160 -8.06 -21.67 31.59
N PHE A 161 -7.25 -21.25 32.56
CA PHE A 161 -5.87 -20.82 32.32
C PHE A 161 -5.00 -22.00 31.84
N ILE A 162 -5.18 -23.17 32.46
CA ILE A 162 -4.51 -24.41 32.06
C ILE A 162 -4.95 -24.82 30.65
N LEU A 163 -6.25 -24.73 30.33
CA LEU A 163 -6.77 -25.02 29.00
C LEU A 163 -6.14 -24.10 27.94
N SER A 164 -6.08 -22.79 28.18
CA SER A 164 -5.37 -21.85 27.29
C SER A 164 -3.90 -22.24 27.10
N GLY A 165 -3.20 -22.59 28.19
CA GLY A 165 -1.81 -23.05 28.13
C GLY A 165 -1.63 -24.31 27.26
N ILE A 166 -2.54 -25.28 27.38
CA ILE A 166 -2.57 -26.49 26.56
C ILE A 166 -2.80 -26.15 25.08
N LEU A 167 -3.75 -25.25 24.78
CA LEU A 167 -4.01 -24.82 23.40
C LEU A 167 -2.77 -24.20 22.76
N PHE A 168 -2.06 -23.30 23.46
CA PHE A 168 -0.81 -22.71 22.96
C PHE A 168 0.33 -23.73 22.78
N SER A 169 0.39 -24.77 23.62
CA SER A 169 1.37 -25.84 23.43
C SER A 169 1.02 -26.75 22.24
N ILE A 170 -0.25 -27.10 22.08
CA ILE A 170 -0.72 -27.95 20.97
C ILE A 170 -0.63 -27.21 19.63
N SER A 171 -0.83 -25.89 19.59
CA SER A 171 -0.74 -25.12 18.35
C SER A 171 0.62 -25.21 17.67
N ILE A 172 1.69 -25.52 18.42
CA ILE A 172 3.05 -25.68 17.89
C ILE A 172 3.20 -26.98 17.07
N VAL A 173 2.45 -28.03 17.43
CA VAL A 173 2.66 -29.39 16.90
C VAL A 173 2.44 -29.49 15.39
N PRO A 174 1.33 -28.99 14.79
CA PRO A 174 1.13 -29.13 13.36
C PRO A 174 2.16 -28.34 12.55
N LEU A 175 2.65 -27.22 13.09
CA LEU A 175 3.64 -26.38 12.42
C LEU A 175 5.03 -27.01 12.40
N VAL A 176 5.51 -27.57 13.51
CA VAL A 176 6.85 -28.19 13.59
C VAL A 176 6.96 -29.44 12.70
N VAL A 177 5.85 -30.14 12.47
CA VAL A 177 5.79 -31.30 11.57
C VAL A 177 5.78 -30.87 10.08
N SER A 178 5.55 -29.58 9.81
CA SER A 178 5.47 -29.06 8.46
C SER A 178 6.84 -28.91 7.78
N ARG A 179 6.86 -29.08 6.45
CA ARG A 179 8.07 -28.97 5.61
C ARG A 179 8.03 -27.71 4.72
N ILE A 180 7.50 -26.60 5.24
CA ILE A 180 7.39 -25.34 4.50
C ILE A 180 8.73 -24.60 4.61
N HIS A 181 9.32 -24.22 3.47
CA HIS A 181 10.56 -23.44 3.43
C HIS A 181 10.32 -22.01 3.94
N SER A 182 11.30 -21.46 4.66
CA SER A 182 11.22 -20.07 5.15
C SER A 182 11.50 -19.10 4.00
N PRO A 183 10.64 -18.11 3.80
CA PRO A 183 10.75 -17.16 2.70
C PRO A 183 11.51 -15.88 3.07
N VAL A 184 12.04 -15.17 2.06
CA VAL A 184 12.85 -13.94 2.20
C VAL A 184 11.95 -12.74 2.52
N VAL A 185 12.28 -12.01 3.59
CA VAL A 185 11.57 -10.79 3.99
C VAL A 185 11.95 -9.66 3.04
N LYS A 186 10.98 -9.10 2.31
CA LYS A 186 11.18 -7.97 1.39
C LYS A 186 11.16 -6.63 2.14
N ASP A 187 11.91 -5.66 1.64
CA ASP A 187 12.10 -4.35 2.27
C ASP A 187 11.36 -3.27 1.49
N PHE A 188 10.88 -2.26 2.21
CA PHE A 188 10.14 -1.12 1.66
C PHE A 188 10.53 0.13 2.44
N GLU A 189 10.41 1.30 1.80
CA GLU A 189 10.62 2.58 2.45
C GLU A 189 9.68 2.77 3.64
N SER A 190 10.13 3.47 4.68
CA SER A 190 9.31 3.77 5.87
C SER A 190 8.71 5.17 5.77
N LEU A 191 7.41 5.30 6.02
CA LEU A 191 6.73 6.60 6.11
C LEU A 191 6.61 7.00 7.59
N PRO A 192 7.17 8.15 8.00
CA PRO A 192 7.05 8.62 9.37
C PRO A 192 5.59 8.99 9.69
N LEU A 193 5.15 8.71 10.92
CA LEU A 193 3.77 8.97 11.40
C LEU A 193 3.28 10.40 11.11
N ARG A 194 4.18 11.38 11.23
CA ARG A 194 3.89 12.80 10.97
C ARG A 194 3.55 13.05 9.50
N GLN A 195 4.27 12.41 8.58
CA GLN A 195 4.03 12.55 7.14
C GLN A 195 2.73 11.86 6.75
N THR A 196 2.47 10.64 7.25
CA THR A 196 1.18 9.97 7.03
C THR A 196 0.00 10.79 7.55
N PHE A 197 0.14 11.42 8.73
CA PHE A 197 -0.88 12.32 9.26
C PHE A 197 -1.07 13.56 8.38
N SER A 198 0.00 14.10 7.79
CA SER A 198 -0.09 15.24 6.88
C SER A 198 -0.80 14.88 5.56
N ILE A 199 -0.51 13.70 5.01
CA ILE A 199 -1.09 13.21 3.74
C ILE A 199 -2.58 12.85 3.93
N SER A 200 -2.89 12.04 4.95
CA SER A 200 -4.26 11.57 5.22
C SER A 200 -4.63 11.72 6.70
N PRO A 201 -4.95 12.95 7.17
CA PRO A 201 -5.42 13.17 8.53
C PRO A 201 -6.69 12.37 8.86
N LEU A 202 -7.59 12.20 7.88
CA LEU A 202 -8.83 11.44 8.05
C LEU A 202 -8.54 9.96 8.29
N GLY A 203 -7.65 9.35 7.50
CA GLY A 203 -7.23 7.96 7.69
C GLY A 203 -6.52 7.75 9.03
N ALA A 204 -5.56 8.61 9.38
CA ALA A 204 -4.81 8.51 10.64
C ALA A 204 -5.72 8.62 11.88
N VAL A 205 -6.61 9.62 11.93
CA VAL A 205 -7.54 9.81 13.06
C VAL A 205 -8.58 8.70 13.09
N SER A 206 -9.11 8.27 11.95
CA SER A 206 -10.11 7.18 11.91
C SER A 206 -9.49 5.84 12.36
N CYS A 207 -8.23 5.55 12.02
CA CYS A 207 -7.49 4.41 12.57
C CYS A 207 -7.28 4.51 14.08
N LEU A 208 -6.88 5.68 14.58
CA LEU A 208 -6.73 5.93 16.03
C LEU A 208 -8.05 5.68 16.77
N PHE A 209 -9.16 6.21 16.27
CA PHE A 209 -10.48 6.03 16.86
C PHE A 209 -11.00 4.60 16.71
N CYS A 210 -10.71 3.91 15.61
CA CYS A 210 -10.98 2.48 15.48
C CYS A 210 -10.33 1.69 16.62
N GLY A 211 -9.06 1.99 16.93
CA GLY A 211 -8.35 1.40 18.08
C GLY A 211 -9.00 1.73 19.43
N LEU A 212 -9.30 3.01 19.66
CA LEU A 212 -9.97 3.47 20.88
C LEU A 212 -11.30 2.74 21.11
N LEU A 213 -12.15 2.66 20.08
CA LEU A 213 -13.48 2.07 20.14
C LEU A 213 -13.41 0.54 20.26
N ASN A 214 -12.66 -0.12 19.37
CA ASN A 214 -12.59 -1.58 19.31
C ASN A 214 -12.00 -2.17 20.59
N ALA A 215 -10.86 -1.64 21.04
CA ALA A 215 -10.21 -2.14 22.24
C ALA A 215 -11.05 -1.86 23.49
N SER A 216 -11.71 -0.70 23.59
CA SER A 216 -12.62 -0.41 24.71
C SER A 216 -13.80 -1.38 24.75
N LEU A 217 -14.47 -1.56 23.61
CA LEU A 217 -15.64 -2.43 23.50
C LEU A 217 -15.26 -3.88 23.81
N MET A 218 -14.33 -4.47 23.05
CA MET A 218 -14.06 -5.91 23.15
C MET A 218 -13.49 -6.33 24.51
N ASN A 219 -12.72 -5.46 25.17
CA ASN A 219 -12.08 -5.81 26.44
C ASN A 219 -12.99 -5.59 27.66
N LEU A 220 -13.91 -4.62 27.62
CA LEU A 220 -14.74 -4.25 28.77
C LEU A 220 -16.19 -4.71 28.64
N LEU A 221 -16.63 -5.14 27.45
CA LEU A 221 -17.97 -5.71 27.26
C LEU A 221 -18.27 -6.91 28.18
N PRO A 222 -17.32 -7.82 28.51
CA PRO A 222 -17.56 -8.86 29.51
C PRO A 222 -17.84 -8.30 30.91
N LEU A 223 -17.16 -7.23 31.31
CA LEU A 223 -17.39 -6.56 32.60
C LEU A 223 -18.76 -5.87 32.61
N TYR A 224 -19.12 -5.21 31.51
CA TYR A 224 -20.45 -4.62 31.34
C TYR A 224 -21.54 -5.68 31.51
N ALA A 225 -21.44 -6.79 30.79
CA ALA A 225 -22.42 -7.88 30.86
C ALA A 225 -22.49 -8.52 32.25
N GLY A 226 -21.33 -8.78 32.87
CA GLY A 226 -21.24 -9.36 34.21
C GLY A 226 -21.87 -8.47 35.29
N ALA A 227 -21.82 -7.14 35.15
CA ALA A 227 -22.47 -6.23 36.08
C ALA A 227 -24.02 -6.31 36.05
N TYR A 228 -24.60 -6.84 34.98
CA TYR A 228 -26.03 -7.17 34.87
C TYR A 228 -26.34 -8.64 35.18
N GLY A 229 -25.37 -9.39 35.72
CA GLY A 229 -25.55 -10.79 36.08
C GLY A 229 -25.51 -11.77 34.91
N VAL A 230 -25.09 -11.32 33.71
CA VAL A 230 -24.95 -12.21 32.54
C VAL A 230 -23.66 -13.03 32.67
N ALA A 231 -23.79 -14.35 32.61
CA ALA A 231 -22.71 -15.31 32.79
C ALA A 231 -22.82 -16.51 31.83
N ASP A 232 -21.80 -17.37 31.86
CA ASP A 232 -21.76 -18.66 31.17
C ASP A 232 -22.14 -18.59 29.67
N MET A 233 -23.20 -19.31 29.27
CA MET A 233 -23.62 -19.43 27.88
C MET A 233 -24.14 -18.10 27.32
N GLU A 234 -24.84 -17.30 28.12
CA GLU A 234 -25.37 -16.00 27.65
C GLU A 234 -24.21 -15.02 27.37
N LEU A 235 -23.21 -15.00 28.24
CA LEU A 235 -21.99 -14.22 28.03
C LEU A 235 -21.23 -14.71 26.78
N SER A 236 -21.14 -16.03 26.60
CA SER A 236 -20.51 -16.65 25.43
C SER A 236 -21.19 -16.23 24.13
N ILE A 237 -22.53 -16.28 24.09
CA ILE A 237 -23.32 -15.87 22.92
C ILE A 237 -23.14 -14.37 22.65
N LEU A 238 -23.15 -13.53 23.68
CA LEU A 238 -22.93 -12.09 23.53
C LEU A 238 -21.55 -11.80 22.91
N MET A 239 -20.48 -12.41 23.43
CA MET A 239 -19.13 -12.21 22.92
C MET A 239 -18.94 -12.81 21.53
N ALA A 240 -19.46 -14.01 21.29
CA ALA A 240 -19.42 -14.65 19.98
C ALA A 240 -20.18 -13.83 18.93
N SER A 241 -21.30 -13.20 19.30
CA SER A 241 -22.05 -12.31 18.41
C SER A 241 -21.24 -11.07 18.04
N ALA A 242 -20.54 -10.46 19.00
CA ALA A 242 -19.63 -9.35 18.74
C ALA A 242 -18.47 -9.77 17.80
N VAL A 243 -17.83 -10.91 18.02
CA VAL A 243 -16.76 -11.39 17.14
C VAL A 243 -17.28 -11.80 15.75
N ALA A 244 -18.46 -12.43 15.66
CA ALA A 244 -19.07 -12.80 14.38
C ALA A 244 -19.39 -11.56 13.54
N GLY A 245 -19.84 -10.49 14.19
CA GLY A 245 -20.11 -9.21 13.56
C GLY A 245 -18.94 -8.61 12.79
N ILE A 246 -17.72 -8.80 13.32
CA ILE A 246 -16.47 -8.40 12.66
C ILE A 246 -16.34 -9.00 11.26
N ILE A 247 -16.60 -10.29 11.10
CA ILE A 247 -16.52 -10.95 9.79
C ILE A 247 -17.71 -10.53 8.92
N MET A 248 -18.92 -10.52 9.51
CA MET A 248 -20.16 -10.30 8.78
C MET A 248 -20.26 -8.91 8.16
N MET A 249 -19.74 -7.87 8.80
CA MET A 249 -19.84 -6.49 8.31
C MET A 249 -18.76 -6.13 7.29
N GLN A 250 -17.62 -6.84 7.25
CA GLN A 250 -16.54 -6.52 6.31
C GLN A 250 -16.96 -6.70 4.84
N LEU A 251 -17.76 -7.72 4.52
CA LEU A 251 -18.27 -7.95 3.16
C LEU A 251 -19.22 -6.84 2.65
N PRO A 252 -20.32 -6.51 3.37
CA PRO A 252 -21.23 -5.46 2.91
C PRO A 252 -20.56 -4.08 2.92
N VAL A 253 -19.70 -3.77 3.91
CA VAL A 253 -19.00 -2.49 3.94
C VAL A 253 -17.97 -2.41 2.81
N GLY A 254 -17.26 -3.48 2.49
CA GLY A 254 -16.36 -3.52 1.34
C GLY A 254 -17.10 -3.26 0.04
N TYR A 255 -18.22 -3.95 -0.20
CA TYR A 255 -19.06 -3.72 -1.37
C TYR A 255 -19.60 -2.29 -1.47
N LEU A 256 -20.00 -1.68 -0.35
CA LEU A 256 -20.43 -0.28 -0.32
C LEU A 256 -19.25 0.67 -0.58
N SER A 257 -18.07 0.32 -0.10
CA SER A 257 -16.86 1.14 -0.26
C SER A 257 -16.39 1.24 -1.70
N ASP A 258 -16.67 0.23 -2.53
CA ASP A 258 -16.35 0.26 -3.96
C ASP A 258 -17.38 1.04 -4.79
N ARG A 259 -18.52 1.45 -4.19
CA ARG A 259 -19.64 2.12 -4.90
C ARG A 259 -19.94 3.52 -4.41
N PHE A 260 -19.44 3.87 -3.23
CA PHE A 260 -19.70 5.15 -2.59
C PHE A 260 -18.39 5.76 -2.13
N ASP A 261 -18.34 7.09 -2.17
CA ASP A 261 -17.21 7.84 -1.66
C ASP A 261 -16.87 7.41 -0.22
N ARG A 262 -15.59 7.10 0.01
CA ARG A 262 -15.10 6.57 1.29
C ARG A 262 -15.41 7.49 2.46
N ARG A 263 -15.33 8.81 2.27
CA ARG A 263 -15.61 9.79 3.33
C ARG A 263 -17.09 9.81 3.70
N ARG A 264 -17.99 9.74 2.71
CA ARG A 264 -19.44 9.60 2.93
C ARG A 264 -19.78 8.28 3.61
N LEU A 265 -19.10 7.19 3.26
CA LEU A 265 -19.28 5.90 3.91
C LEU A 265 -18.81 5.92 5.37
N ILE A 266 -17.62 6.46 5.65
CA ILE A 266 -17.13 6.67 7.02
C ILE A 266 -18.12 7.53 7.82
N PHE A 267 -18.61 8.64 7.25
CA PHE A 267 -19.63 9.49 7.88
C PHE A 267 -20.89 8.70 8.26
N ALA A 268 -21.43 7.90 7.34
CA ALA A 268 -22.63 7.10 7.57
C ALA A 268 -22.40 6.02 8.64
N ILE A 269 -21.23 5.37 8.63
CA ILE A 269 -20.85 4.37 9.61
C ILE A 269 -20.75 4.98 11.00
N VAL A 270 -20.07 6.12 11.16
CA VAL A 270 -19.91 6.77 12.47
C VAL A 270 -21.27 7.25 13.00
N LEU A 271 -22.13 7.80 12.15
CA LEU A 271 -23.50 8.16 12.54
C LEU A 271 -24.28 6.95 13.06
N LEU A 272 -24.16 5.82 12.37
CA LEU A 272 -24.81 4.57 12.76
C LEU A 272 -24.24 4.02 14.06
N LEU A 273 -22.92 4.12 14.29
CA LEU A 273 -22.29 3.73 15.55
C LEU A 273 -22.84 4.52 16.74
N ILE A 274 -23.03 5.84 16.60
CA ILE A 274 -23.65 6.67 17.65
C ILE A 274 -25.04 6.14 18.03
N VAL A 275 -25.84 5.76 17.01
CA VAL A 275 -27.17 5.17 17.24
C VAL A 275 -27.05 3.82 17.95
N LEU A 276 -26.11 2.97 17.55
CA LEU A 276 -25.89 1.65 18.14
C LEU A 276 -25.40 1.74 19.60
N SER A 277 -24.54 2.71 19.92
CA SER A 277 -24.05 2.99 21.28
C SER A 277 -25.18 3.35 22.26
N VAL A 278 -26.28 3.90 21.76
CA VAL A 278 -27.49 4.17 22.57
C VAL A 278 -28.47 2.99 22.52
N ALA A 279 -28.68 2.39 21.35
CA ALA A 279 -29.66 1.33 21.14
C ALA A 279 -29.30 0.03 21.87
N PHE A 280 -28.01 -0.36 21.87
CA PHE A 280 -27.58 -1.61 22.50
C PHE A 280 -27.84 -1.62 24.02
N PRO A 281 -27.40 -0.64 24.82
CA PRO A 281 -27.67 -0.64 26.26
C PRO A 281 -29.17 -0.69 26.59
N LEU A 282 -29.99 0.04 25.81
CA LEU A 282 -31.45 0.04 25.96
C LEU A 282 -32.05 -1.33 25.67
N ALA A 283 -31.69 -1.96 24.55
CA ALA A 283 -32.18 -3.30 24.20
C ALA A 283 -31.75 -4.34 25.24
N PHE A 284 -30.49 -4.27 25.67
CA PHE A 284 -29.90 -5.20 26.63
C PHE A 284 -30.57 -5.13 28.02
N GLN A 285 -30.78 -3.92 28.55
CA GLN A 285 -31.42 -3.73 29.86
C GLN A 285 -32.91 -4.07 29.87
N ASN A 286 -33.60 -3.94 28.75
CA ASN A 286 -35.00 -4.32 28.61
C ASN A 286 -35.20 -5.83 28.33
N GLY A 287 -34.14 -6.66 28.40
CA GLY A 287 -34.21 -8.10 28.20
C GLY A 287 -34.44 -8.52 26.74
N LEU A 288 -34.23 -7.62 25.77
CA LEU A 288 -34.33 -7.92 24.33
C LEU A 288 -33.04 -8.55 23.81
N HIS A 289 -32.66 -9.70 24.38
CA HIS A 289 -31.34 -10.32 24.16
C HIS A 289 -31.01 -10.58 22.68
N LEU A 290 -31.96 -11.09 21.90
CA LEU A 290 -31.75 -11.32 20.46
C LEU A 290 -31.41 -10.01 19.71
N VAL A 291 -32.14 -8.93 20.03
CA VAL A 291 -31.90 -7.61 19.43
C VAL A 291 -30.54 -7.09 19.89
N ALA A 292 -30.20 -7.22 21.18
CA ALA A 292 -28.90 -6.81 21.70
C ALA A 292 -27.74 -7.56 21.02
N TYR A 293 -27.88 -8.86 20.74
CA TYR A 293 -26.87 -9.65 20.03
C TYR A 293 -26.68 -9.19 18.58
N LEU A 294 -27.76 -8.81 17.88
CA LEU A 294 -27.66 -8.24 16.54
C LEU A 294 -27.02 -6.85 16.54
N LEU A 295 -27.40 -6.00 17.50
CA LEU A 295 -26.86 -4.64 17.62
C LEU A 295 -25.37 -4.67 17.95
N ILE A 296 -24.92 -5.52 18.88
CA ILE A 296 -23.50 -5.61 19.24
C ILE A 296 -22.66 -6.20 18.11
N SER A 297 -23.21 -7.17 17.37
CA SER A 297 -22.59 -7.74 16.17
C SER A 297 -22.41 -6.68 15.09
N MET A 298 -23.44 -5.88 14.83
CA MET A 298 -23.33 -4.76 13.89
C MET A 298 -22.32 -3.73 14.36
N MET A 299 -22.36 -3.35 15.63
CA MET A 299 -21.49 -2.32 16.21
C MET A 299 -20.00 -2.72 16.15
N SER A 300 -19.65 -3.91 16.61
CA SER A 300 -18.25 -4.40 16.57
C SER A 300 -17.73 -4.51 15.13
N GLY A 301 -18.57 -4.97 14.21
CA GLY A 301 -18.23 -5.08 12.81
C GLY A 301 -17.98 -3.74 12.14
N LEU A 302 -18.88 -2.78 12.35
CA LEU A 302 -18.74 -1.42 11.84
C LEU A 302 -17.53 -0.69 12.43
N ILE A 303 -17.29 -0.82 13.74
CA ILE A 303 -16.10 -0.26 14.39
C ILE A 303 -14.84 -0.79 13.68
N LEU A 304 -14.72 -2.11 13.49
CA LEU A 304 -13.51 -2.66 12.89
C LEU A 304 -13.37 -2.27 11.40
N CYS A 305 -14.48 -2.10 10.68
CA CYS A 305 -14.46 -1.65 9.27
C CYS A 305 -13.90 -0.23 9.09
N LEU A 306 -13.87 0.60 10.14
CA LEU A 306 -13.18 1.89 10.10
C LEU A 306 -11.69 1.73 9.75
N TYR A 307 -11.04 0.63 10.13
CA TYR A 307 -9.63 0.40 9.86
C TYR A 307 -9.33 0.23 8.35
N PRO A 308 -9.88 -0.77 7.63
CA PRO A 308 -9.62 -0.91 6.20
C PRO A 308 -10.13 0.29 5.38
N LEU A 309 -11.25 0.93 5.78
CA LEU A 309 -11.69 2.17 5.13
C LEU A 309 -10.67 3.31 5.27
N SER A 310 -10.02 3.42 6.42
CA SER A 310 -8.97 4.41 6.66
C SER A 310 -7.70 4.12 5.86
N ILE A 311 -7.35 2.84 5.68
CA ILE A 311 -6.25 2.42 4.81
C ILE A 311 -6.55 2.83 3.38
N SER A 312 -7.70 2.44 2.84
CA SER A 312 -8.01 2.75 1.45
C SER A 312 -8.15 4.27 1.20
N GLU A 313 -8.75 5.04 2.11
CA GLU A 313 -8.77 6.52 2.02
C GLU A 313 -7.37 7.15 2.03
N THR A 314 -6.39 6.46 2.61
CA THR A 314 -4.99 6.89 2.60
C THR A 314 -4.28 6.46 1.33
N PHE A 315 -4.60 5.28 0.81
CA PHE A 315 -4.07 4.74 -0.44
C PHE A 315 -4.40 5.61 -1.65
N ASP A 316 -5.59 6.21 -1.65
CA ASP A 316 -5.98 7.20 -2.65
C ASP A 316 -5.07 8.46 -2.66
N LYS A 317 -4.13 8.61 -1.72
CA LYS A 317 -3.26 9.78 -1.56
C LYS A 317 -1.77 9.47 -1.45
N VAL A 318 -1.36 8.20 -1.57
CA VAL A 318 0.05 7.81 -1.45
C VAL A 318 0.53 7.09 -2.70
N GLN A 319 1.80 7.33 -3.04
CA GLN A 319 2.49 6.64 -4.11
C GLN A 319 2.57 5.13 -3.86
N GLN A 320 2.82 4.35 -4.92
CA GLN A 320 2.65 2.90 -4.86
C GLN A 320 3.76 2.30 -3.99
N SER A 321 4.96 2.85 -4.17
CA SER A 321 6.15 2.67 -3.35
C SER A 321 5.88 2.89 -1.85
N GLN A 322 4.96 3.81 -1.52
CA GLN A 322 4.66 4.24 -0.15
C GLN A 322 3.47 3.52 0.50
N MET A 323 2.67 2.73 -0.23
CA MET A 323 1.45 2.10 0.30
C MET A 323 1.73 1.20 1.51
N LEU A 324 2.74 0.33 1.41
CA LEU A 324 3.10 -0.59 2.50
C LEU A 324 3.58 0.16 3.74
N ALA A 325 4.31 1.25 3.54
CA ALA A 325 4.78 2.16 4.58
C ALA A 325 3.61 2.90 5.27
N ALA A 326 2.63 3.33 4.48
CA ALA A 326 1.41 3.96 4.99
C ALA A 326 0.59 2.98 5.85
N MET A 327 0.50 1.71 5.46
CA MET A 327 -0.20 0.68 6.26
C MET A 327 0.41 0.50 7.65
N SER A 328 1.74 0.43 7.76
CA SER A 328 2.42 0.25 9.05
C SER A 328 2.25 1.49 9.94
N SER A 329 2.35 2.69 9.36
CA SER A 329 2.06 3.95 10.04
C SER A 329 0.62 4.00 10.58
N LEU A 330 -0.38 3.63 9.78
CA LEU A 330 -1.79 3.55 10.19
C LEU A 330 -2.05 2.49 11.28
N LEU A 331 -1.35 1.35 11.23
CA LEU A 331 -1.40 0.34 12.30
C LEU A 331 -0.88 0.91 13.63
N SER A 332 0.15 1.77 13.59
CA SER A 332 0.65 2.44 14.79
C SER A 332 -0.38 3.39 15.40
N PHE A 333 -1.13 4.15 14.58
CA PHE A 333 -2.26 4.95 15.07
C PHE A 333 -3.33 4.09 15.74
N TYR A 334 -3.72 2.98 15.11
CA TYR A 334 -4.66 2.03 15.70
C TYR A 334 -4.15 1.47 17.05
N ALA A 335 -2.87 1.12 17.13
CA ALA A 335 -2.26 0.59 18.34
C ALA A 335 -2.25 1.61 19.48
N LEU A 336 -1.91 2.88 19.19
CA LEU A 336 -1.99 3.97 20.17
C LEU A 336 -3.41 4.13 20.73
N GLY A 337 -4.42 4.06 19.86
CA GLY A 337 -5.81 4.09 20.29
C GLY A 337 -6.18 2.90 21.15
N SER A 338 -5.69 1.71 20.78
CA SER A 338 -5.94 0.47 21.51
C SER A 338 -5.29 0.45 22.91
N ILE A 339 -4.18 1.17 23.10
CA ILE A 339 -3.54 1.36 24.41
C ILE A 339 -4.38 2.30 25.28
N VAL A 340 -4.82 3.44 24.73
CA VAL A 340 -5.51 4.48 25.51
C VAL A 340 -6.97 4.09 25.80
N GLY A 341 -7.64 3.44 24.86
CA GLY A 341 -9.08 3.17 24.89
C GLY A 341 -9.56 2.44 26.14
N PRO A 342 -9.10 1.19 26.40
CA PRO A 342 -9.54 0.41 27.55
C PRO A 342 -9.33 1.11 28.89
N TYR A 343 -8.26 1.90 29.02
CA TYR A 343 -7.98 2.65 30.25
C TYR A 343 -8.95 3.83 30.43
N VAL A 344 -9.21 4.62 29.38
CA VAL A 344 -10.18 5.71 29.46
C VAL A 344 -11.60 5.18 29.70
N ALA A 345 -11.98 4.12 28.99
CA ALA A 345 -13.27 3.46 29.17
C ALA A 345 -13.44 2.85 30.57
N SER A 346 -12.37 2.29 31.15
CA SER A 346 -12.44 1.74 32.51
C SER A 346 -12.56 2.82 33.59
N LEU A 347 -11.92 3.97 33.41
CA LEU A 347 -12.10 5.14 34.28
C LEU A 347 -13.54 5.67 34.22
N MET A 348 -14.13 5.73 33.01
CA MET A 348 -15.54 6.09 32.86
C MET A 348 -16.46 5.08 33.56
N MET A 349 -16.17 3.77 33.45
CA MET A 349 -16.91 2.75 34.18
C MET A 349 -16.76 2.84 35.70
N GLN A 350 -15.58 3.24 36.20
CA GLN A 350 -15.35 3.43 37.63
C GLN A 350 -16.23 4.55 38.21
N HIS A 351 -16.43 5.65 37.48
CA HIS A 351 -17.19 6.80 37.96
C HIS A 351 -18.69 6.73 37.67
N MET A 352 -19.08 6.18 36.52
CA MET A 352 -20.47 6.16 36.05
C MET A 352 -21.14 4.79 36.17
N GLY A 353 -20.43 3.80 36.73
CA GLY A 353 -20.85 2.40 36.73
C GLY A 353 -20.77 1.77 35.34
N PRO A 354 -21.43 0.62 35.10
CA PRO A 354 -21.31 -0.13 33.84
C PRO A 354 -21.62 0.71 32.59
N GLN A 355 -22.56 1.65 32.69
CA GLN A 355 -22.93 2.55 31.58
C GLN A 355 -21.77 3.39 31.05
N GLY A 356 -20.73 3.63 31.87
CA GLY A 356 -19.55 4.39 31.48
C GLY A 356 -18.88 3.85 30.22
N LEU A 357 -19.00 2.55 29.91
CA LEU A 357 -18.49 1.98 28.66
C LEU A 357 -19.16 2.61 27.43
N PHE A 358 -20.49 2.58 27.37
CA PHE A 358 -21.24 3.07 26.20
C PHE A 358 -21.31 4.60 26.14
N VAL A 359 -21.26 5.27 27.28
CA VAL A 359 -21.06 6.73 27.31
C VAL A 359 -19.71 7.09 26.70
N ASN A 360 -18.64 6.39 27.08
CA ASN A 360 -17.31 6.61 26.50
C ASN A 360 -17.29 6.36 24.99
N LEU A 361 -17.87 5.26 24.52
CA LEU A 361 -17.97 4.95 23.08
C LEU A 361 -18.74 6.05 22.33
N GLY A 362 -19.91 6.46 22.84
CA GLY A 362 -20.70 7.53 22.22
C GLY A 362 -19.99 8.88 22.18
N VAL A 363 -19.21 9.24 23.22
CA VAL A 363 -18.39 10.46 23.22
C VAL A 363 -17.29 10.38 22.17
N LEU A 364 -16.58 9.26 22.08
CA LEU A 364 -15.53 9.06 21.08
C LEU A 364 -16.10 9.06 19.65
N GLU A 365 -17.24 8.39 19.43
CA GLU A 365 -17.94 8.38 18.14
C GLU A 365 -18.40 9.78 17.75
N LEU A 366 -18.92 10.59 18.70
CA LEU A 366 -19.30 11.97 18.44
C LEU A 366 -18.08 12.85 18.08
N LEU A 367 -16.95 12.67 18.76
CA LEU A 367 -15.71 13.38 18.45
C LEU A 367 -15.21 13.03 17.04
N LEU A 368 -15.23 11.74 16.68
CA LEU A 368 -14.89 11.30 15.34
C LEU A 368 -15.88 11.86 14.30
N PHE A 369 -17.18 11.86 14.60
CA PHE A 369 -18.21 12.39 13.71
C PHE A 369 -17.98 13.88 13.38
N VAL A 370 -17.73 14.71 14.41
CA VAL A 370 -17.42 16.13 14.22
C VAL A 370 -16.15 16.30 13.39
N PHE A 371 -15.13 15.48 13.63
CA PHE A 371 -13.89 15.52 12.85
C PHE A 371 -14.10 15.13 11.38
N VAL A 372 -14.89 14.09 11.11
CA VAL A 372 -15.25 13.67 9.74
C VAL A 372 -15.98 14.79 9.02
N VAL A 373 -17.00 15.40 9.65
CA VAL A 373 -17.75 16.53 9.07
C VAL A 373 -16.83 17.70 8.70
N TYR A 374 -15.93 18.08 9.62
CA TYR A 374 -14.95 19.13 9.37
C TYR A 374 -14.05 18.81 8.17
N ARG A 375 -13.56 17.56 8.06
CA ARG A 375 -12.64 17.16 6.99
C ARG A 375 -13.32 17.00 5.63
N THR A 376 -14.57 16.53 5.59
CA THR A 376 -15.33 16.41 4.33
C THR A 376 -15.64 17.77 3.71
N GLN A 377 -15.73 18.85 4.51
CA GLN A 377 -15.91 20.21 4.00
C GLN A 377 -14.59 20.87 3.55
N ALA A 378 -13.45 20.39 4.04
CA ALA A 378 -12.16 21.04 3.81
C ALA A 378 -11.47 20.67 2.49
N ARG A 379 -11.85 19.56 1.84
CA ARG A 379 -11.25 19.10 0.57
C ARG A 379 -12.24 18.26 -0.23
N ALA A 380 -12.26 18.42 -1.55
CA ALA A 380 -13.00 17.54 -2.44
C ALA A 380 -12.48 16.09 -2.37
N SER A 381 -13.35 15.13 -2.67
CA SER A 381 -13.00 13.70 -2.83
C SER A 381 -12.53 13.45 -4.26
N LEU A 382 -11.68 12.44 -4.45
CA LEU A 382 -11.35 11.94 -5.79
C LEU A 382 -12.61 11.32 -6.43
N PRO A 383 -12.79 11.43 -7.76
CA PRO A 383 -13.79 10.69 -8.51
C PRO A 383 -13.73 9.19 -8.18
N LEU A 384 -14.89 8.50 -8.18
CA LEU A 384 -14.98 7.09 -7.78
C LEU A 384 -14.10 6.17 -8.63
N GLU A 385 -13.91 6.51 -9.91
CA GLU A 385 -13.11 5.74 -10.86
C GLU A 385 -11.61 5.77 -10.56
N GLN A 386 -11.14 6.78 -9.82
CA GLN A 386 -9.74 6.96 -9.44
C GLN A 386 -9.43 6.47 -8.03
N GLN A 387 -10.43 5.91 -7.32
CA GLN A 387 -10.25 5.37 -5.97
C GLN A 387 -9.76 3.91 -6.03
N GLU A 388 -8.87 3.56 -5.11
CA GLU A 388 -8.34 2.20 -5.01
C GLU A 388 -9.46 1.19 -4.70
N ALA A 389 -9.29 -0.08 -5.06
CA ALA A 389 -10.26 -1.10 -4.67
C ALA A 389 -10.23 -1.35 -3.15
N PHE A 390 -11.38 -1.58 -2.52
CA PHE A 390 -11.39 -1.95 -1.11
C PHE A 390 -10.72 -3.32 -0.89
N VAL A 391 -9.70 -3.33 -0.05
CA VAL A 391 -9.04 -4.57 0.40
C VAL A 391 -9.43 -4.83 1.84
N MET A 392 -10.02 -6.01 2.08
CA MET A 392 -10.31 -6.50 3.42
C MET A 392 -9.01 -6.58 4.22
N ASN A 393 -8.87 -5.72 5.20
CA ASN A 393 -7.71 -5.69 6.07
C ASN A 393 -8.13 -5.43 7.51
N THR A 394 -7.52 -6.14 8.46
CA THR A 394 -7.78 -5.93 9.89
C THR A 394 -6.48 -5.53 10.57
N PRO A 395 -6.52 -4.87 11.74
CA PRO A 395 -5.30 -4.59 12.50
C PRO A 395 -4.58 -5.86 12.97
N SER A 396 -5.31 -6.98 12.98
CA SER A 396 -4.81 -8.35 13.15
C SER A 396 -4.29 -8.98 11.85
N SER A 397 -4.15 -8.20 10.77
CA SER A 397 -3.24 -8.49 9.67
C SER A 397 -1.99 -7.63 9.87
N GLU A 398 -0.86 -8.22 10.21
CA GLU A 398 0.39 -7.47 10.35
C GLU A 398 1.25 -7.64 9.10
N SER A 399 1.63 -6.50 8.51
CA SER A 399 2.81 -6.47 7.68
C SER A 399 4.02 -6.28 8.61
N PRO A 400 5.11 -7.07 8.54
CA PRO A 400 6.25 -7.02 9.47
C PRO A 400 7.03 -5.67 9.55
N HIS A 401 6.52 -4.60 8.93
CA HIS A 401 7.26 -3.41 8.52
C HIS A 401 7.06 -2.19 9.45
N LEU A 402 6.96 -2.42 10.76
CA LEU A 402 6.78 -1.35 11.75
C LEU A 402 8.07 -0.76 12.33
N ASP A 403 9.26 -1.30 12.03
CA ASP A 403 10.53 -0.72 12.51
C ASP A 403 10.93 0.50 11.64
N PRO A 404 10.93 1.73 12.18
CA PRO A 404 11.29 2.94 11.42
C PRO A 404 12.79 3.04 11.09
N ARG A 405 13.62 2.09 11.55
CA ARG A 405 15.05 1.99 11.18
C ARG A 405 15.30 0.98 10.07
N THR A 406 14.24 0.45 9.47
CA THR A 406 14.37 -0.48 8.35
C THR A 406 14.83 0.30 7.14
N ILE A 407 16.07 0.08 6.70
CA ILE A 407 16.59 0.65 5.46
C ILE A 407 16.10 -0.25 4.33
N TYR A 408 15.59 0.36 3.26
CA TYR A 408 15.29 -0.36 2.04
C TYR A 408 16.57 -1.03 1.54
N GLN A 409 16.56 -2.36 1.44
CA GLN A 409 17.57 -3.12 0.72
C GLN A 409 16.90 -3.63 -0.54
N GLU A 410 17.47 -3.32 -1.70
CA GLU A 410 17.06 -3.94 -2.94
C GLU A 410 17.14 -5.46 -2.80
N PRO A 411 16.19 -6.20 -3.42
CA PRO A 411 16.23 -7.65 -3.36
C PRO A 411 17.56 -8.17 -3.93
N GLU A 412 18.37 -8.81 -3.09
CA GLU A 412 19.45 -9.69 -3.56
C GLU A 412 18.77 -10.78 -4.40
N VAL A 413 18.90 -10.67 -5.73
CA VAL A 413 18.56 -11.75 -6.65
C VAL A 413 19.44 -12.94 -6.26
N GLU A 414 18.87 -14.14 -6.09
CA GLU A 414 19.68 -15.35 -5.87
C GLU A 414 20.58 -15.53 -7.09
N VAL A 415 21.82 -15.07 -6.98
CA VAL A 415 22.80 -15.07 -8.05
C VAL A 415 23.11 -16.52 -8.42
N SER A 416 22.90 -16.87 -9.68
CA SER A 416 23.20 -18.19 -10.19
C SER A 416 24.71 -18.46 -10.04
N PRO A 417 25.11 -19.74 -9.88
CA PRO A 417 26.53 -20.08 -9.80
C PRO A 417 27.33 -19.60 -11.03
N GLY A 418 26.67 -19.44 -12.17
CA GLY A 418 27.24 -18.86 -13.39
C GLY A 418 27.51 -17.37 -13.22
N ALA A 419 26.53 -16.59 -12.76
CA ALA A 419 26.67 -15.16 -12.54
C ALA A 419 27.71 -14.82 -11.45
N GLU A 420 27.78 -15.61 -10.37
CA GLU A 420 28.82 -15.43 -9.34
C GLU A 420 30.23 -15.68 -9.89
N ALA A 421 30.38 -16.68 -10.77
CA ALA A 421 31.65 -16.94 -11.45
C ALA A 421 32.02 -15.82 -12.43
N VAL A 422 31.05 -15.27 -13.18
CA VAL A 422 31.27 -14.13 -14.09
C VAL A 422 31.67 -12.88 -13.30
N ALA A 423 30.98 -12.55 -12.21
CA ALA A 423 31.29 -11.40 -11.37
C ALA A 423 32.72 -11.49 -10.79
N GLN A 424 33.11 -12.64 -10.23
CA GLN A 424 34.48 -12.83 -9.73
C GLN A 424 35.53 -12.73 -10.85
N LEU A 425 35.22 -13.22 -12.04
CA LEU A 425 36.14 -13.14 -13.17
C LEU A 425 36.24 -11.73 -13.74
N ALA A 426 35.17 -10.93 -13.64
CA ALA A 426 35.15 -9.56 -14.15
C ALA A 426 36.17 -8.68 -13.43
N THR A 427 36.37 -8.89 -12.13
CA THR A 427 37.38 -8.19 -11.33
C THR A 427 38.82 -8.61 -11.66
N GLU A 428 39.06 -9.88 -11.98
CA GLU A 428 40.40 -10.39 -12.28
C GLU A 428 40.80 -10.23 -13.76
N ASN A 429 39.86 -10.46 -14.67
CA ASN A 429 40.06 -10.45 -16.11
C ASN A 429 38.74 -10.16 -16.87
N PRO A 430 38.44 -8.88 -17.13
CA PRO A 430 37.21 -8.44 -17.79
C PRO A 430 36.94 -9.14 -19.12
N SER A 431 37.99 -9.30 -19.95
CA SER A 431 37.86 -9.93 -21.26
C SER A 431 37.48 -11.42 -21.19
N ALA A 432 37.96 -12.13 -20.15
CA ALA A 432 37.60 -13.53 -19.93
C ALA A 432 36.20 -13.65 -19.33
N ALA A 433 35.76 -12.67 -18.53
CA ALA A 433 34.42 -12.62 -17.96
C ALA A 433 33.35 -12.44 -19.03
N ILE A 434 33.56 -11.51 -19.97
CA ILE A 434 32.70 -11.31 -21.13
C ILE A 434 32.59 -12.60 -21.96
N ALA A 435 33.73 -13.24 -22.25
CA ALA A 435 33.73 -14.49 -23.01
C ALA A 435 32.98 -15.62 -22.29
N LEU A 436 33.10 -15.70 -20.96
CA LEU A 436 32.35 -16.68 -20.16
C LEU A 436 30.85 -16.39 -20.17
N ALA A 437 30.46 -15.12 -19.98
CA ALA A 437 29.07 -14.70 -20.03
C ALA A 437 28.44 -15.03 -21.40
N GLN A 438 29.13 -14.73 -22.52
CA GLN A 438 28.67 -15.08 -23.86
C GLN A 438 28.41 -16.59 -24.03
N VAL A 439 29.29 -17.44 -23.50
CA VAL A 439 29.11 -18.89 -23.57
C VAL A 439 27.91 -19.34 -22.75
N LEU A 440 27.69 -18.76 -21.57
CA LEU A 440 26.57 -19.11 -20.70
C LEU A 440 25.23 -18.63 -21.28
N VAL A 441 25.18 -17.40 -21.80
CA VAL A 441 24.01 -16.85 -22.50
C VAL A 441 23.64 -17.67 -23.72
N LYS A 442 24.64 -18.16 -24.47
CA LYS A 442 24.42 -19.03 -25.63
C LYS A 442 23.81 -20.39 -25.26
N ASP A 443 24.11 -20.91 -24.07
CA ASP A 443 23.55 -22.18 -23.58
C ASP A 443 22.12 -21.97 -23.03
N ASP A 444 21.89 -20.84 -22.36
CA ASP A 444 20.61 -20.47 -21.78
C ASP A 444 20.37 -18.95 -21.88
N GLU A 445 19.59 -18.55 -22.89
CA GLU A 445 19.26 -17.14 -23.16
C GLU A 445 18.53 -16.47 -21.99
N SER A 446 17.90 -17.23 -21.09
CA SER A 446 17.20 -16.66 -19.92
C SER A 446 18.16 -16.06 -18.88
N GLN A 447 19.45 -16.39 -18.96
CA GLN A 447 20.49 -15.88 -18.05
C GLN A 447 21.09 -14.55 -18.50
N ALA A 448 20.76 -14.05 -19.69
CA ALA A 448 21.34 -12.82 -20.27
C ALA A 448 21.28 -11.62 -19.32
N LYS A 449 20.10 -11.36 -18.74
CA LYS A 449 19.86 -10.25 -17.80
C LYS A 449 20.66 -10.36 -16.51
N GLU A 450 20.82 -11.58 -15.99
CA GLU A 450 21.54 -11.84 -14.75
C GLU A 450 23.05 -11.71 -14.95
N LEU A 451 23.55 -12.25 -16.07
CA LEU A 451 24.97 -12.19 -16.43
C LEU A 451 25.41 -10.78 -16.81
N ALA A 452 24.53 -9.99 -17.43
CA ALA A 452 24.78 -8.58 -17.75
C ALA A 452 24.92 -7.73 -16.49
N ALA A 453 24.02 -7.91 -15.51
CA ALA A 453 24.13 -7.28 -14.19
C ALA A 453 25.46 -7.67 -13.53
N ALA A 454 25.80 -8.96 -13.51
CA ALA A 454 27.05 -9.45 -12.92
C ALA A 454 28.33 -8.89 -13.59
N LEU A 455 28.29 -8.56 -14.89
CA LEU A 455 29.40 -7.94 -15.59
C LEU A 455 29.55 -6.43 -15.29
N SER A 456 28.45 -5.76 -14.96
CA SER A 456 28.41 -4.30 -14.80
C SER A 456 28.55 -3.84 -13.33
N ASP A 457 28.27 -4.73 -12.37
CA ASP A 457 28.23 -4.48 -10.92
C ASP A 457 29.51 -3.80 -10.34
N ASP A 458 30.71 -4.22 -10.77
CA ASP A 458 31.98 -3.69 -10.25
C ASP A 458 32.54 -2.46 -11.01
N GLY A 459 31.81 -1.95 -12.01
CA GLY A 459 32.17 -0.76 -12.79
C GLY A 459 33.46 -0.88 -13.64
N HIS A 460 34.01 -2.10 -13.78
CA HIS A 460 35.21 -2.37 -14.57
C HIS A 460 34.93 -2.55 -16.07
N ILE A 461 33.68 -2.80 -16.44
CA ILE A 461 33.22 -2.98 -17.81
C ILE A 461 32.12 -1.95 -18.07
N GLU A 462 32.26 -1.15 -19.12
CA GLU A 462 31.23 -0.19 -19.53
C GLU A 462 29.97 -0.94 -19.98
N ILE A 463 28.78 -0.45 -19.63
CA ILE A 463 27.52 -1.13 -19.94
C ILE A 463 27.31 -1.28 -21.45
N THR A 464 27.85 -0.36 -22.27
CA THR A 464 27.83 -0.46 -23.73
C THR A 464 28.57 -1.69 -24.24
N GLN A 465 29.72 -2.03 -23.63
CA GLN A 465 30.49 -3.23 -24.00
C GLN A 465 29.78 -4.51 -23.53
N VAL A 466 29.14 -4.47 -22.36
CA VAL A 466 28.30 -5.57 -21.85
C VAL A 466 27.14 -5.82 -22.79
N TYR A 467 26.41 -4.75 -23.14
CA TYR A 467 25.27 -4.77 -24.06
C TYR A 467 25.67 -5.34 -25.42
N GLU A 468 26.69 -4.77 -26.07
CA GLU A 468 27.20 -5.24 -27.36
C GLU A 468 27.54 -6.74 -27.32
N SER A 469 28.17 -7.19 -26.24
CA SER A 469 28.65 -8.56 -26.11
C SER A 469 27.54 -9.58 -25.91
N ILE A 470 26.50 -9.22 -25.15
CA ILE A 470 25.39 -10.13 -24.80
C ILE A 470 24.28 -10.11 -25.85
N VAL A 471 23.95 -8.94 -26.42
CA VAL A 471 22.93 -8.82 -27.48
C VAL A 471 23.32 -9.64 -28.72
N LYS A 472 24.61 -9.75 -29.04
CA LYS A 472 25.10 -10.62 -30.13
C LYS A 472 24.65 -12.09 -30.00
N GLU A 473 24.51 -12.58 -28.78
CA GLU A 473 24.06 -13.95 -28.51
C GLU A 473 22.54 -14.02 -28.24
N THR A 474 21.88 -12.90 -27.91
CA THR A 474 20.44 -12.81 -27.61
C THR A 474 19.73 -11.62 -28.29
N PRO A 475 19.62 -11.60 -29.64
CA PRO A 475 19.03 -10.45 -30.35
C PRO A 475 17.55 -10.19 -30.03
N GLN A 476 16.84 -11.17 -29.47
CA GLN A 476 15.42 -11.05 -29.14
C GLN A 476 15.15 -10.35 -27.79
N GLN A 477 16.18 -10.13 -26.98
CA GLN A 477 16.07 -9.51 -25.64
C GLN A 477 16.81 -8.16 -25.55
N ASP A 478 17.16 -7.56 -26.70
CA ASP A 478 17.90 -6.31 -26.81
C ASP A 478 17.25 -5.16 -26.01
N ALA A 479 15.96 -4.92 -26.22
CA ALA A 479 15.17 -3.91 -25.51
C ALA A 479 15.15 -4.09 -23.98
N GLU A 480 14.82 -5.31 -23.52
CA GLU A 480 14.74 -5.58 -22.08
C GLU A 480 16.12 -5.55 -21.41
N LEU A 481 17.18 -5.90 -22.14
CA LEU A 481 18.56 -5.85 -21.64
C LEU A 481 19.03 -4.41 -21.49
N ALA A 482 18.80 -3.56 -22.50
CA ALA A 482 19.16 -2.15 -22.45
C ALA A 482 18.46 -1.43 -21.30
N SER A 483 17.14 -1.63 -21.19
CA SER A 483 16.31 -1.07 -20.11
C SER A 483 16.85 -1.47 -18.72
N LYS A 484 17.21 -2.75 -18.55
CA LYS A 484 17.75 -3.23 -17.27
C LYS A 484 19.15 -2.68 -16.95
N LEU A 485 20.05 -2.62 -17.93
CA LEU A 485 21.40 -2.09 -17.72
C LEU A 485 21.37 -0.61 -17.34
N ILE A 486 20.49 0.19 -17.95
CA ILE A 486 20.34 1.60 -17.60
C ILE A 486 19.68 1.77 -16.22
N ALA A 487 18.72 0.90 -15.86
CA ALA A 487 18.12 0.92 -14.53
C ALA A 487 19.14 0.67 -13.41
N GLU A 488 20.16 -0.17 -13.66
CA GLU A 488 21.23 -0.46 -12.71
C GLU A 488 22.35 0.60 -12.75
N HIS A 489 22.62 1.21 -13.92
CA HIS A 489 23.66 2.22 -14.12
C HIS A 489 23.16 3.47 -14.88
N PRO A 490 22.32 4.32 -14.24
CA PRO A 490 21.73 5.48 -14.89
C PRO A 490 22.77 6.48 -15.42
N GLU A 491 23.95 6.54 -14.79
CA GLU A 491 25.05 7.42 -15.19
C GLU A 491 25.70 7.06 -16.53
N GLN A 492 25.44 5.88 -17.08
CA GLN A 492 25.93 5.44 -18.40
C GLN A 492 24.82 5.38 -19.46
N MET A 493 23.66 5.99 -19.19
CA MET A 493 22.53 6.05 -20.13
C MET A 493 22.92 6.68 -21.47
N GLU A 494 23.46 7.90 -21.45
CA GLU A 494 23.85 8.66 -22.65
C GLU A 494 24.72 7.83 -23.62
N PRO A 495 25.88 7.28 -23.21
CA PRO A 495 26.74 6.53 -24.13
C PRO A 495 26.13 5.22 -24.63
N LEU A 496 25.18 4.61 -23.92
CA LEU A 496 24.47 3.44 -24.42
C LEU A 496 23.39 3.84 -25.44
N VAL A 497 22.66 4.92 -25.20
CA VAL A 497 21.68 5.48 -26.15
C VAL A 497 22.37 5.91 -27.44
N GLU A 498 23.49 6.62 -27.36
CA GLU A 498 24.32 6.99 -28.52
C GLU A 498 24.75 5.76 -29.34
N TYR A 499 25.17 4.69 -28.66
CA TYR A 499 25.54 3.44 -29.32
C TYR A 499 24.37 2.77 -30.03
N ILE A 500 23.19 2.73 -29.39
CA ILE A 500 21.96 2.17 -29.98
C ILE A 500 21.58 2.95 -31.24
N MET A 501 21.68 4.28 -31.20
CA MET A 501 21.40 5.16 -32.33
C MET A 501 22.34 4.92 -33.53
N GLN A 502 23.61 4.57 -33.28
CA GLN A 502 24.59 4.37 -34.35
C GLN A 502 24.56 2.96 -34.96
N ASP A 503 24.38 1.91 -34.14
CA ASP A 503 24.69 0.53 -34.55
C ASP A 503 23.45 -0.40 -34.67
N ASN A 504 22.23 0.06 -34.31
CA ASN A 504 21.00 -0.77 -34.32
C ASN A 504 19.79 -0.14 -35.06
N PRO A 505 19.85 0.03 -36.39
CA PRO A 505 18.81 0.75 -37.14
C PRO A 505 17.45 0.05 -37.22
N GLU A 506 17.35 -1.28 -37.12
CA GLU A 506 16.05 -1.98 -37.28
C GLU A 506 15.18 -1.99 -36.00
N ASN A 507 15.78 -1.89 -34.80
CA ASN A 507 15.07 -2.02 -33.51
C ASN A 507 15.26 -0.82 -32.56
N ARG A 508 15.97 0.24 -32.98
CA ARG A 508 16.27 1.42 -32.13
C ARG A 508 15.07 1.99 -31.38
N ASN A 509 13.94 2.26 -32.07
CA ASN A 509 12.77 2.88 -31.43
C ASN A 509 12.18 1.97 -30.34
N SER A 510 12.05 0.66 -30.60
CA SER A 510 11.51 -0.28 -29.61
C SER A 510 12.41 -0.42 -28.39
N ILE A 511 13.73 -0.34 -28.57
CA ILE A 511 14.71 -0.32 -27.48
C ILE A 511 14.58 0.97 -26.67
N LEU A 512 14.55 2.14 -27.33
CA LEU A 512 14.43 3.45 -26.69
C LEU A 512 13.12 3.58 -25.90
N LEU A 513 12.01 3.12 -26.46
CA LEU A 513 10.70 3.10 -25.81
C LEU A 513 10.67 2.15 -24.60
N SER A 514 11.38 1.01 -24.67
CA SER A 514 11.52 0.09 -23.53
C SER A 514 12.44 0.64 -22.44
N ILE A 515 13.45 1.42 -22.80
CA ILE A 515 14.27 2.18 -21.84
C ILE A 515 13.38 3.25 -21.17
N ALA A 516 12.58 3.96 -21.96
CA ALA A 516 11.67 4.98 -21.46
C ALA A 516 10.60 4.40 -20.51
N ASP A 517 10.05 3.22 -20.84
CA ASP A 517 9.09 2.48 -20.00
C ASP A 517 9.70 2.01 -18.68
N GLY A 518 10.96 1.55 -18.71
CA GLY A 518 11.62 0.94 -17.56
C GLY A 518 12.09 1.92 -16.49
N LEU A 519 12.06 3.23 -16.76
CA LEU A 519 12.70 4.25 -15.93
C LEU A 519 11.73 5.37 -15.52
N PRO A 520 11.09 5.28 -14.33
CA PRO A 520 10.09 6.24 -13.86
C PRO A 520 10.58 7.69 -13.73
N ASN A 521 11.89 7.91 -13.58
CA ASN A 521 12.48 9.25 -13.42
C ASN A 521 13.41 9.67 -14.58
N PHE A 522 13.69 8.78 -15.54
CA PHE A 522 14.68 9.01 -16.59
C PHE A 522 14.15 8.71 -18.00
N GLY A 523 12.89 8.30 -18.14
CA GLY A 523 12.36 7.84 -19.42
C GLY A 523 12.36 8.92 -20.50
N SER A 524 12.06 10.18 -20.14
CA SER A 524 12.16 11.31 -21.06
C SER A 524 13.61 11.61 -21.47
N ALA A 525 14.57 11.48 -20.54
CA ALA A 525 15.98 11.77 -20.79
C ALA A 525 16.63 10.85 -21.84
N ALA A 526 16.23 9.57 -21.88
CA ALA A 526 16.68 8.65 -22.92
C ALA A 526 16.16 9.06 -24.30
N ILE A 527 14.91 9.52 -24.37
CA ILE A 527 14.31 10.03 -25.62
C ILE A 527 14.92 11.37 -26.02
N GLN A 528 15.18 12.28 -25.08
CA GLN A 528 15.90 13.55 -25.32
C GLN A 528 17.27 13.28 -25.94
N THR A 529 18.05 12.37 -25.33
CA THR A 529 19.36 11.98 -25.86
C THR A 529 19.26 11.39 -27.27
N ALA A 530 18.23 10.60 -27.54
CA ALA A 530 17.99 10.06 -28.88
C ALA A 530 17.66 11.16 -29.89
N VAL A 531 16.79 12.10 -29.53
CA VAL A 531 16.41 13.27 -30.35
C VAL A 531 17.64 14.09 -30.73
N ASP A 532 18.53 14.38 -29.78
CA ASP A 532 19.76 15.14 -30.00
C ASP A 532 20.74 14.44 -30.98
N ASN A 533 20.61 13.12 -31.16
CA ASN A 533 21.46 12.31 -32.02
C ASN A 533 20.85 11.98 -33.40
N ILE A 534 19.57 12.32 -33.63
CA ILE A 534 18.95 12.19 -34.96
C ILE A 534 19.43 13.37 -35.82
N GLY A 535 20.02 13.08 -36.98
CA GLY A 535 20.52 14.14 -37.86
C GLY A 535 19.40 15.00 -38.46
N GLU A 536 19.70 16.26 -38.77
CA GLU A 536 18.75 17.25 -39.35
C GLU A 536 18.01 16.76 -40.61
N GLU A 537 18.59 15.81 -41.36
CA GLU A 537 18.01 15.23 -42.59
C GLU A 537 17.07 14.02 -42.34
N GLN A 538 16.94 13.52 -41.10
CA GLN A 538 16.17 12.31 -40.75
C GLN A 538 14.85 12.64 -40.04
N THR A 539 14.08 13.58 -40.61
CA THR A 539 12.90 14.18 -39.98
C THR A 539 11.77 13.18 -39.72
N ASP A 540 11.50 12.28 -40.68
CA ASP A 540 10.45 11.26 -40.55
C ASP A 540 10.72 10.29 -39.38
N GLU A 541 11.99 10.02 -39.09
CA GLU A 541 12.41 9.11 -38.02
C GLU A 541 12.24 9.74 -36.62
N LEU A 542 12.41 11.06 -36.55
CA LEU A 542 12.22 11.86 -35.35
C LEU A 542 10.73 11.98 -35.02
N VAL A 543 9.87 12.17 -36.02
CA VAL A 543 8.42 12.14 -35.85
C VAL A 543 7.96 10.77 -35.35
N GLU A 544 8.36 9.68 -36.00
CA GLU A 544 7.94 8.33 -35.59
C GLU A 544 8.31 8.02 -34.13
N LEU A 545 9.54 8.30 -33.70
CA LEU A 545 9.99 8.07 -32.32
C LEU A 545 9.19 8.90 -31.30
N THR A 546 8.98 10.19 -31.60
CA THR A 546 8.32 11.10 -30.66
C THR A 546 6.82 10.82 -30.57
N GLU A 547 6.16 10.49 -31.67
CA GLU A 547 4.75 10.05 -31.68
C GLU A 547 4.55 8.75 -30.91
N GLU A 548 5.40 7.75 -31.12
CA GLU A 548 5.34 6.49 -30.37
C GLU A 548 5.55 6.72 -28.87
N TYR A 549 6.50 7.60 -28.50
CA TYR A 549 6.75 7.97 -27.11
C TYR A 549 5.56 8.70 -26.49
N PHE A 550 4.99 9.71 -27.14
CA PHE A 550 3.84 10.45 -26.62
C PHE A 550 2.61 9.54 -26.47
N SER A 551 2.38 8.65 -27.43
CA SER A 551 1.33 7.64 -27.37
C SER A 551 1.52 6.70 -26.17
N GLN A 552 2.75 6.23 -25.95
CA GLN A 552 3.09 5.39 -24.80
C GLN A 552 2.86 6.10 -23.46
N VAL A 553 3.33 7.35 -23.33
CA VAL A 553 3.10 8.15 -22.11
C VAL A 553 1.60 8.37 -21.88
N SER A 554 0.83 8.67 -22.92
CA SER A 554 -0.64 8.82 -22.83
C SER A 554 -1.33 7.55 -22.35
N GLU A 555 -0.93 6.38 -22.88
CA GLU A 555 -1.47 5.09 -22.46
C GLU A 555 -1.10 4.77 -20.99
N GLN A 556 0.12 5.09 -20.57
CA GLN A 556 0.59 4.92 -19.19
C GLN A 556 -0.17 5.83 -18.21
N VAL A 557 -0.32 7.12 -18.53
CA VAL A 557 -1.01 8.11 -17.69
C VAL A 557 -2.45 7.71 -17.39
N THR A 558 -3.13 7.12 -18.37
CA THR A 558 -4.49 6.60 -18.21
C THR A 558 -4.58 5.47 -17.17
N GLN A 559 -3.48 4.77 -16.92
CA GLN A 559 -3.37 3.65 -15.98
C GLN A 559 -2.70 4.04 -14.64
N MET A 560 -2.08 5.22 -14.58
CA MET A 560 -1.38 5.71 -13.41
C MET A 560 -2.35 6.22 -12.34
N ARG A 561 -1.90 6.14 -11.09
CA ARG A 561 -2.68 6.58 -9.93
C ARG A 561 -2.49 8.09 -9.76
N PRO A 562 -3.49 8.84 -9.27
CA PRO A 562 -3.36 10.29 -9.12
C PRO A 562 -2.13 10.75 -8.32
N ALA A 563 -1.76 9.98 -7.29
CA ALA A 563 -0.58 10.28 -6.48
C ALA A 563 0.77 9.97 -7.17
N ASP A 564 0.77 9.09 -8.18
CA ASP A 564 1.95 8.83 -9.02
C ASP A 564 2.02 9.87 -10.15
N LEU A 565 0.89 10.27 -10.73
CA LEU A 565 0.80 11.37 -11.72
C LEU A 565 1.36 12.68 -11.16
N ASP A 566 0.92 13.08 -9.96
CA ASP A 566 1.43 14.27 -9.26
C ASP A 566 2.95 14.22 -9.01
N ALA A 567 3.54 13.02 -9.00
CA ALA A 567 4.94 12.80 -8.67
C ALA A 567 5.84 12.72 -9.90
N GLU A 568 5.40 12.04 -10.95
CA GLU A 568 6.15 11.81 -12.19
C GLU A 568 6.00 12.97 -13.19
N ASN A 569 4.94 13.78 -13.07
CA ASN A 569 4.67 14.95 -13.92
C ASN A 569 4.83 14.67 -15.44
N PRO A 570 4.02 13.76 -16.00
CA PRO A 570 4.13 13.32 -17.39
C PRO A 570 3.93 14.45 -18.41
N GLU A 571 3.14 15.47 -18.04
CA GLU A 571 2.95 16.69 -18.85
C GLU A 571 4.29 17.39 -19.10
N GLN A 572 5.10 17.51 -18.05
CA GLN A 572 6.41 18.11 -18.14
C GLN A 572 7.38 17.22 -18.93
N ALA A 573 7.30 15.89 -18.80
CA ALA A 573 8.13 14.97 -19.58
C ALA A 573 7.90 15.12 -21.10
N ILE A 574 6.64 15.22 -21.53
CA ILE A 574 6.27 15.45 -22.95
C ILE A 574 6.77 16.82 -23.41
N ALA A 575 6.55 17.86 -22.61
CA ALA A 575 7.01 19.20 -22.94
C ALA A 575 8.53 19.30 -23.05
N GLU A 576 9.28 18.63 -22.18
CA GLU A 576 10.75 18.60 -22.22
C GLU A 576 11.26 17.87 -23.48
N VAL A 577 10.68 16.72 -23.84
CA VAL A 577 11.03 16.03 -25.10
C VAL A 577 10.70 16.91 -26.30
N PHE A 578 9.54 17.56 -26.31
CA PHE A 578 9.17 18.49 -27.38
C PHE A 578 10.12 19.69 -27.48
N GLN A 579 10.58 20.24 -26.36
CA GLN A 579 11.56 21.32 -26.36
C GLN A 579 12.89 20.89 -27.01
N HIS A 580 13.36 19.67 -26.75
CA HIS A 580 14.55 19.13 -27.42
C HIS A 580 14.35 18.96 -28.93
N VAL A 581 13.15 18.59 -29.37
CA VAL A 581 12.81 18.53 -30.81
C VAL A 581 12.90 19.91 -31.46
N VAL A 582 12.41 20.94 -30.77
CA VAL A 582 12.52 22.34 -31.21
C VAL A 582 13.99 22.76 -31.33
N ASP A 583 14.80 22.44 -30.33
CA ASP A 583 16.22 22.82 -30.28
C ASP A 583 17.06 22.11 -31.37
N SER A 584 16.62 20.94 -31.84
CA SER A 584 17.22 20.18 -32.95
C SER A 584 16.85 20.68 -34.36
N ASP A 585 16.13 21.80 -34.47
CA ASP A 585 15.83 22.52 -35.73
C ASP A 585 15.10 21.64 -36.80
N SER A 586 14.11 20.87 -36.35
CA SER A 586 13.33 19.97 -37.21
C SER A 586 12.37 20.69 -38.18
N GLN A 587 12.27 20.23 -39.43
CA GLN A 587 11.28 20.76 -40.39
C GLN A 587 9.82 20.37 -40.07
N GLN A 588 9.59 19.42 -39.17
CA GLN A 588 8.27 18.88 -38.83
C GLN A 588 7.86 19.19 -37.36
N VAL A 589 8.47 20.20 -36.73
CA VAL A 589 8.15 20.61 -35.34
C VAL A 589 6.64 20.78 -35.12
N LYS A 590 5.92 21.32 -36.11
CA LYS A 590 4.48 21.50 -36.04
C LYS A 590 3.70 20.18 -35.92
N ASP A 591 4.04 19.18 -36.73
CA ASP A 591 3.36 17.88 -36.70
C ASP A 591 3.60 17.19 -35.34
N ILE A 592 4.80 17.35 -34.79
CA ILE A 592 5.16 16.84 -33.46
C ILE A 592 4.41 17.60 -32.35
N ALA A 593 4.24 18.92 -32.49
CA ALA A 593 3.46 19.74 -31.55
C ALA A 593 1.99 19.32 -31.53
N HIS A 594 1.43 18.95 -32.68
CA HIS A 594 0.10 18.35 -32.79
C HIS A 594 0.04 17.01 -32.06
N SER A 595 0.94 16.08 -32.35
CA SER A 595 0.96 14.77 -31.73
C SER A 595 1.17 14.83 -30.21
N ALA A 596 2.02 15.75 -29.72
CA ALA A 596 2.21 15.99 -28.28
C ALA A 596 0.93 16.48 -27.59
N SER A 597 0.25 17.46 -28.22
CA SER A 597 -1.00 18.03 -27.69
C SER A 597 -2.16 17.03 -27.74
N GLU A 598 -2.24 16.23 -28.81
CA GLU A 598 -3.23 15.17 -28.96
C GLU A 598 -3.05 14.05 -27.93
N ALA A 599 -1.80 13.63 -27.72
CA ALA A 599 -1.47 12.60 -26.73
C ALA A 599 -1.67 13.08 -25.29
N MET A 600 -1.38 14.35 -25.00
CA MET A 600 -1.47 14.93 -23.66
C MET A 600 -2.08 16.34 -23.68
N PRO A 601 -3.42 16.43 -23.63
CA PRO A 601 -4.15 17.70 -23.53
C PRO A 601 -3.62 18.65 -22.46
N ASP A 602 -3.28 18.13 -21.29
CA ASP A 602 -2.84 18.92 -20.14
C ASP A 602 -1.44 19.54 -20.37
N ALA A 603 -0.63 18.96 -21.26
CA ALA A 603 0.67 19.50 -21.66
C ALA A 603 0.58 20.55 -22.80
N SER A 604 -0.59 20.71 -23.43
CA SER A 604 -0.75 21.54 -24.63
C SER A 604 -0.31 22.99 -24.42
N SER A 605 -0.51 23.56 -23.23
CA SER A 605 -0.05 24.92 -22.94
C SER A 605 1.48 25.03 -22.99
N MET A 606 2.20 24.09 -22.37
CA MET A 606 3.67 24.07 -22.39
C MET A 606 4.22 23.80 -23.79
N VAL A 607 3.62 22.85 -24.52
CA VAL A 607 3.97 22.54 -25.92
C VAL A 607 3.74 23.74 -26.82
N THR A 608 2.61 24.44 -26.64
CA THR A 608 2.29 25.66 -27.40
C THR A 608 3.31 26.75 -27.13
N GLU A 609 3.68 26.98 -25.86
CA GLU A 609 4.69 27.98 -25.49
C GLU A 609 6.03 27.70 -26.20
N ALA A 610 6.52 26.46 -26.12
CA ALA A 610 7.75 26.03 -26.79
C ALA A 610 7.68 26.20 -28.32
N TYR A 611 6.54 25.83 -28.93
CA TYR A 611 6.33 25.97 -30.37
C TYR A 611 6.31 27.44 -30.81
N VAL A 612 5.58 28.30 -30.09
CA VAL A 612 5.54 29.74 -30.39
C VAL A 612 6.93 30.35 -30.26
N GLN A 613 7.68 30.02 -29.21
CA GLN A 613 9.04 30.52 -29.02
C GLN A 613 9.97 30.10 -30.15
N SER A 614 9.85 28.88 -30.67
CA SER A 614 10.62 28.39 -31.83
C SER A 614 10.42 29.26 -33.08
N LEU A 615 9.18 29.70 -33.32
CA LEU A 615 8.83 30.52 -34.47
C LEU A 615 9.31 31.97 -34.31
N VAL A 616 9.29 32.48 -33.08
CA VAL A 616 9.66 33.86 -32.75
C VAL A 616 11.18 34.05 -32.63
N HIS A 617 11.94 33.04 -32.18
CA HIS A 617 13.40 33.15 -32.00
C HIS A 617 14.21 33.24 -33.31
N GLN A 618 13.63 32.93 -34.47
CA GLN A 618 14.29 33.03 -35.78
C GLN A 618 14.33 34.47 -36.34
N GLU A 619 14.63 35.46 -35.50
CA GLU A 619 14.59 36.91 -35.80
C GLU A 619 15.35 37.33 -37.07
N ASP A 620 14.63 37.44 -38.19
CA ASP A 620 14.92 38.38 -39.27
C ASP A 620 13.66 39.23 -39.52
N GLU A 621 13.68 40.48 -39.03
CA GLU A 621 12.58 41.46 -39.07
C GLU A 621 12.16 41.82 -40.52
N THR A 622 11.38 40.95 -41.15
CA THR A 622 10.71 41.23 -42.43
C THR A 622 9.23 40.95 -42.33
N SER A 623 8.40 41.87 -42.85
CA SER A 623 6.93 41.73 -42.89
C SER A 623 6.47 40.43 -43.55
N ALA A 624 7.25 39.87 -44.48
CA ALA A 624 6.93 38.59 -45.11
C ALA A 624 7.09 37.39 -44.16
N ARG A 625 8.04 37.46 -43.20
CA ARG A 625 8.23 36.39 -42.20
C ARG A 625 7.19 36.46 -41.10
N GLN A 626 6.74 37.67 -40.73
CA GLN A 626 5.61 37.85 -39.81
C GLN A 626 4.32 37.23 -40.37
N ASP A 627 4.01 37.43 -41.65
CA ASP A 627 2.84 36.80 -42.28
C ASP A 627 2.93 35.26 -42.28
N GLU A 628 4.13 34.70 -42.41
CA GLU A 628 4.39 33.26 -42.42
C GLU A 628 4.24 32.64 -41.03
N VAL A 629 4.80 33.27 -40.00
CA VAL A 629 4.60 32.88 -38.59
C VAL A 629 3.11 32.94 -38.22
N ASN A 630 2.42 33.99 -38.66
CA ASN A 630 1.00 34.14 -38.40
C ASN A 630 0.17 33.01 -39.02
N ALA A 631 0.50 32.61 -40.25
CA ALA A 631 -0.15 31.50 -40.93
C ALA A 631 0.08 30.17 -40.19
N GLU A 632 1.29 29.91 -39.69
CA GLU A 632 1.58 28.70 -38.91
C GLU A 632 0.84 28.66 -37.57
N LEU A 633 0.84 29.77 -36.82
CA LEU A 633 0.13 29.87 -35.53
C LEU A 633 -1.38 29.69 -35.71
N THR A 634 -1.94 30.29 -36.76
CA THR A 634 -3.35 30.18 -37.10
C THR A 634 -3.73 28.75 -37.47
N ASP A 635 -2.94 28.10 -38.33
CA ASP A 635 -3.18 26.71 -38.75
C ASP A 635 -3.01 25.73 -37.59
N TYR A 636 -2.04 25.99 -36.69
CA TYR A 636 -1.88 25.21 -35.48
C TYR A 636 -3.11 25.29 -34.56
N LEU A 637 -3.62 26.50 -34.35
CA LEU A 637 -4.83 26.73 -33.56
C LEU A 637 -6.08 26.13 -34.22
N GLU A 638 -6.22 26.21 -35.54
CA GLU A 638 -7.33 25.57 -36.26
C GLU A 638 -7.35 24.04 -36.06
N HIS A 639 -6.17 23.40 -36.07
CA HIS A 639 -6.05 21.97 -35.79
C HIS A 639 -6.47 21.63 -34.35
N VAL A 640 -6.01 22.41 -33.36
CA VAL A 640 -6.44 22.26 -31.96
C VAL A 640 -7.94 22.45 -31.81
N ILE A 641 -8.53 23.46 -32.46
CA ILE A 641 -9.98 23.68 -32.46
C ILE A 641 -10.73 22.48 -33.03
N GLN A 642 -10.20 21.88 -34.11
CA GLN A 642 -10.86 20.77 -34.80
C GLN A 642 -10.80 19.45 -34.02
N ASN A 643 -9.66 19.16 -33.39
CA ASN A 643 -9.42 17.88 -32.72
C ASN A 643 -9.64 17.92 -31.20
N GLN A 644 -9.44 19.09 -30.57
CA GLN A 644 -9.50 19.31 -29.11
C GLN A 644 -10.15 20.66 -28.77
N PRO A 645 -11.45 20.86 -29.08
CA PRO A 645 -12.12 22.15 -28.96
C PRO A 645 -12.14 22.69 -27.52
N GLU A 646 -12.09 21.84 -26.50
CA GLU A 646 -11.99 22.25 -25.10
C GLU A 646 -10.70 23.02 -24.74
N LEU A 647 -9.60 22.77 -25.45
CA LEU A 647 -8.29 23.40 -25.18
C LEU A 647 -8.07 24.69 -25.97
N ALA A 648 -8.90 24.95 -26.99
CA ALA A 648 -8.71 26.04 -27.95
C ALA A 648 -8.55 27.42 -27.27
N THR A 649 -9.31 27.67 -26.20
CA THR A 649 -9.24 28.94 -25.47
C THR A 649 -7.92 29.10 -24.71
N GLU A 650 -7.44 28.02 -24.11
CA GLU A 650 -6.19 28.01 -23.34
C GLU A 650 -4.98 28.12 -24.27
N VAL A 651 -4.94 27.32 -25.33
CA VAL A 651 -3.89 27.39 -26.36
C VAL A 651 -3.82 28.77 -27.00
N ALA A 652 -4.95 29.35 -27.38
CA ALA A 652 -4.98 30.69 -27.95
C ALA A 652 -4.49 31.77 -26.97
N ALA A 653 -4.83 31.65 -25.67
CA ALA A 653 -4.31 32.55 -24.65
C ALA A 653 -2.78 32.45 -24.54
N THR A 654 -2.23 31.22 -24.55
CA THR A 654 -0.78 30.99 -24.53
C THR A 654 -0.08 31.55 -25.77
N ILE A 655 -0.67 31.43 -26.96
CA ILE A 655 -0.15 32.06 -28.19
C ILE A 655 -0.09 33.58 -28.04
N VAL A 656 -1.19 34.20 -27.59
CA VAL A 656 -1.29 35.66 -27.42
C VAL A 656 -0.32 36.20 -26.38
N ASP A 657 -0.11 35.46 -25.28
CA ASP A 657 0.81 35.88 -24.22
C ASP A 657 2.28 35.83 -24.66
N ASN A 658 2.64 34.89 -25.54
CA ASN A 658 4.02 34.71 -26.04
C ASN A 658 4.31 35.45 -27.35
N ALA A 659 3.29 35.76 -28.15
CA ALA A 659 3.40 36.46 -29.43
C ALA A 659 2.28 37.51 -29.61
N PRO A 660 2.29 38.59 -28.81
CA PRO A 660 1.19 39.56 -28.73
C PRO A 660 0.93 40.32 -30.04
N GLU A 661 1.92 40.41 -30.93
CA GLU A 661 1.80 40.97 -32.27
C GLU A 661 0.84 40.20 -33.20
N HIS A 662 0.53 38.93 -32.90
CA HIS A 662 -0.36 38.06 -33.69
C HIS A 662 -1.76 37.92 -33.08
N ALA A 663 -2.07 38.66 -32.01
CA ALA A 663 -3.29 38.47 -31.24
C ALA A 663 -4.60 38.74 -32.01
N GLU A 664 -4.59 39.68 -32.95
CA GLU A 664 -5.79 40.06 -33.73
C GLU A 664 -6.26 38.91 -34.63
N ASP A 665 -5.33 38.20 -35.27
CA ASP A 665 -5.64 37.08 -36.16
C ASP A 665 -6.08 35.83 -35.37
N ILE A 666 -5.42 35.56 -34.24
CA ILE A 666 -5.80 34.48 -33.32
C ILE A 666 -7.21 34.69 -32.76
N GLU A 667 -7.57 35.94 -32.41
CA GLU A 667 -8.94 36.28 -31.99
C GLU A 667 -9.96 36.04 -33.12
N GLU A 668 -9.62 36.36 -34.37
CA GLU A 668 -10.51 36.15 -35.52
C GLU A 668 -10.80 34.65 -35.76
N VAL A 669 -9.80 33.78 -35.62
CA VAL A 669 -9.91 32.32 -35.74
C VAL A 669 -10.80 31.73 -34.65
N LEU A 670 -10.61 32.16 -33.40
CA LEU A 670 -11.47 31.79 -32.27
C LEU A 670 -12.93 32.25 -32.47
N GLN A 671 -13.14 33.48 -32.94
CA GLN A 671 -14.48 34.00 -33.20
C GLN A 671 -15.18 33.26 -34.35
N ALA A 672 -14.43 32.84 -35.37
CA ALA A 672 -14.95 32.10 -36.52
C ALA A 672 -15.38 30.67 -36.17
N SER A 673 -14.71 30.04 -35.21
CA SER A 673 -14.90 28.64 -34.83
C SER A 673 -16.07 28.38 -33.87
N LYS A 674 -16.69 29.43 -33.30
CA LYS A 674 -17.83 29.34 -32.35
C LYS A 674 -17.57 28.46 -31.10
N VAL A 675 -16.31 28.37 -30.69
CA VAL A 675 -15.95 27.83 -29.36
C VAL A 675 -16.47 28.84 -28.31
N GLU A 676 -17.18 28.36 -27.29
CA GLU A 676 -18.01 29.18 -26.37
C GLU A 676 -17.24 29.78 -25.19
#